data_AF-A0A3E1BR16-F1
#
_entry.id   AF-A0A3E1BR16-F1
#
_cell.length_a   1.000
_cell.length_b   1.000
_cell.length_c   1.000
_cell.angle_alpha   90.00
_cell.angle_beta   90.00
_cell.angle_gamma   90.00
#
_symmetry.space_group_name_H-M   'P 1'
#
loop_
_entity.id
_entity.type
_entity.pdbx_description
1 polymer ?
#
loop_
_entity_poly.entity_id
_entity_poly.type
_entity_poly.pdbx_seq_one_letter_code
_entity_poly.pdbx_strand_id
1 'polypeptide(L)'
;MGHNVVRSTTSWVRANGEPYSSHFTDPVTGPERYNVVWTSRKGTLRMADIDAKAQALSAARNRILQLQGQMTDKILQMAAEVEKLMDVVPMSEAKAFLRARCNFPATELSTYVGFAKTLKGSEDVLREARVSFPVVKALVGANADARKEIIERMEIGAQIDTKDVASIRRRLAAAKLTAAEALTAENKRIVAAAARRQAKEAISGYEVKMSAFIDELRLHFRKGQADRVVAQAGLRHRAGCLLEEFESLFGGEHPPLTTLRRMAPQYRIAHAHKVLGDLVSGRLSEIGPVQTSALQAFAGRARISFDPGRPKPIADLASLSFRPRVLELCAGAGGLALGLEQAGFEHVALIEFDKHAAATLRRNRPDWNVVEEDVRKVDFTEYRNRVDLLAGGLPCTPFSTVGEKKGKRDENDLLMEGVRAVREVEPKAFVFENVEGLLHARHADYLATLLRKLSSAGYQTEIHRINTRDYGVAQDRSRIMIVGFRKDSAGMFRMPPRFPEMARNMGDVLADLMGANGWGGVGDWVRTMRERPEFDRSGEQIGVGALSDTIRGYQGSAQLGEARRALKNGVSYAPPAKAAPTNVEASREGFVPGLTNRMRARLQDFPDDWEFVGGLGSVADQIGNAVAPAVGRAMGLALLAALKEWEIDWGSMMRAHIGHRRRIQVMPPRIDDVGDSFRLDSIGATGI
;
A
#
# COMPACT_ATOMS: atom_id res chain seq x y z
N MET A 1 -17.64 63.49 -29.53
CA MET A 1 -17.54 63.44 -31.01
C MET A 1 -17.15 62.00 -31.36
N GLY A 2 -17.84 61.17 -32.11
CA GLY A 2 -19.07 61.24 -32.88
C GLY A 2 -18.98 60.11 -33.93
N HIS A 3 -19.89 59.13 -33.84
CA HIS A 3 -20.41 58.17 -34.85
C HIS A 3 -19.53 57.62 -36.00
N ASN A 4 -19.53 56.29 -36.20
CA ASN A 4 -20.48 55.64 -37.13
C ASN A 4 -20.50 54.10 -37.09
N VAL A 5 -21.67 53.59 -37.43
CA VAL A 5 -22.16 52.19 -37.45
C VAL A 5 -22.38 51.78 -38.91
N VAL A 6 -22.12 50.52 -39.28
CA VAL A 6 -22.92 49.79 -40.29
C VAL A 6 -22.98 48.29 -39.94
N ARG A 7 -24.20 47.75 -39.93
CA ARG A 7 -24.58 46.32 -39.88
C ARG A 7 -24.82 45.78 -41.31
N SER A 8 -24.65 44.48 -41.53
CA SER A 8 -25.58 43.72 -42.39
C SER A 8 -25.65 42.24 -41.98
N THR A 9 -26.89 41.78 -41.83
CA THR A 9 -27.37 40.42 -41.55
C THR A 9 -27.98 39.80 -42.80
N THR A 10 -27.82 38.48 -43.03
CA THR A 10 -28.87 37.65 -43.66
C THR A 10 -28.76 36.18 -43.27
N SER A 11 -29.93 35.54 -43.14
CA SER A 11 -30.26 34.20 -42.64
C SER A 11 -30.81 33.26 -43.74
N TRP A 12 -31.37 32.10 -43.32
CA TRP A 12 -32.18 31.05 -44.01
C TRP A 12 -31.39 29.78 -44.38
N VAL A 13 -31.60 28.53 -43.89
CA VAL A 13 -32.71 27.65 -43.44
C VAL A 13 -33.16 26.60 -44.49
N ARG A 14 -32.95 25.32 -44.10
CA ARG A 14 -33.65 24.03 -44.37
C ARG A 14 -33.45 23.17 -45.64
N ALA A 15 -33.19 21.89 -45.32
CA ALA A 15 -33.90 20.64 -45.70
C ALA A 15 -33.66 19.98 -47.07
N ASN A 16 -33.10 18.77 -47.06
CA ASN A 16 -33.82 17.51 -47.38
C ASN A 16 -32.87 16.30 -47.54
N GLY A 17 -33.28 15.17 -46.95
CA GLY A 17 -33.43 13.88 -47.64
C GLY A 17 -32.19 13.08 -48.03
N GLU A 18 -31.76 12.19 -47.10
CA GLU A 18 -31.12 10.86 -47.22
C GLU A 18 -30.40 10.39 -48.54
N PRO A 19 -30.04 9.09 -48.68
CA PRO A 19 -28.69 8.62 -48.38
C PRO A 19 -28.03 7.96 -49.60
N TYR A 20 -26.71 7.72 -49.61
CA TYR A 20 -26.19 6.68 -50.50
C TYR A 20 -24.95 5.96 -49.94
N SER A 21 -25.08 4.64 -49.92
CA SER A 21 -24.09 3.62 -49.62
C SER A 21 -23.25 3.32 -50.86
N SER A 22 -22.01 2.86 -50.64
CA SER A 22 -21.27 1.82 -51.40
C SER A 22 -19.77 2.05 -51.16
N HIS A 23 -19.05 1.14 -50.51
CA HIS A 23 -18.54 -0.13 -51.02
C HIS A 23 -17.38 0.01 -52.02
N PHE A 24 -16.26 -0.63 -51.63
CA PHE A 24 -15.14 -1.12 -52.46
C PHE A 24 -14.23 0.01 -53.00
N THR A 25 -12.90 -0.08 -53.06
CA THR A 25 -11.92 -1.16 -52.89
C THR A 25 -10.54 -0.49 -52.93
N ASP A 26 -9.57 -1.03 -52.19
CA ASP A 26 -8.14 -0.85 -52.47
C ASP A 26 -7.82 -1.54 -53.83
N PRO A 27 -6.90 -1.03 -54.67
CA PRO A 27 -5.53 -1.56 -54.57
C PRO A 27 -4.39 -0.60 -54.96
N VAL A 28 -3.33 -0.64 -54.16
CA VAL A 28 -1.92 -0.94 -54.54
C VAL A 28 -1.43 -0.49 -55.94
N THR A 29 -0.48 0.45 -55.99
CA THR A 29 0.87 0.30 -56.62
C THR A 29 1.66 1.63 -56.53
N GLY A 30 2.88 1.60 -55.97
CA GLY A 30 3.85 2.73 -55.99
C GLY A 30 4.67 2.75 -57.30
N PRO A 31 5.93 3.25 -57.34
CA PRO A 31 6.67 4.07 -56.37
C PRO A 31 7.40 5.28 -57.02
N GLU A 32 7.65 6.36 -56.28
CA GLU A 32 8.77 7.26 -56.61
C GLU A 32 9.63 7.56 -55.39
N ARG A 33 10.92 7.30 -55.59
CA ARG A 33 12.02 7.39 -54.62
C ARG A 33 12.55 8.82 -54.61
N TYR A 34 12.66 9.41 -53.42
CA TYR A 34 13.69 10.42 -53.15
C TYR A 34 14.64 9.88 -52.08
N ASN A 35 15.84 9.52 -52.52
CA ASN A 35 16.99 9.21 -51.68
C ASN A 35 17.54 10.51 -51.09
N VAL A 36 17.60 10.61 -49.76
CA VAL A 36 18.58 11.48 -49.10
C VAL A 36 19.43 10.60 -48.18
N VAL A 37 20.71 10.51 -48.54
CA VAL A 37 21.74 9.79 -47.81
C VAL A 37 22.19 10.65 -46.63
N TRP A 38 22.13 10.11 -45.42
CA TRP A 38 22.95 10.56 -44.30
C TRP A 38 23.71 9.36 -43.73
N THR A 39 25.04 9.44 -43.78
CA THR A 39 25.93 8.50 -43.12
C THR A 39 26.39 9.08 -41.79
N SER A 40 26.25 8.31 -40.71
CA SER A 40 27.03 8.46 -39.49
C SER A 40 26.96 7.16 -38.67
N ARG A 41 28.13 6.61 -38.35
CA ARG A 41 28.34 5.31 -37.72
C ARG A 41 28.14 5.38 -36.19
N LYS A 42 27.15 4.63 -35.69
CA LYS A 42 27.25 3.59 -34.63
C LYS A 42 25.91 3.45 -33.90
N GLY A 43 25.26 2.29 -34.08
CA GLY A 43 24.33 1.72 -33.11
C GLY A 43 22.83 1.97 -33.30
N THR A 44 22.29 1.94 -34.52
CA THR A 44 20.83 2.03 -34.75
C THR A 44 20.14 0.68 -34.48
N LEU A 45 19.42 0.56 -33.37
CA LEU A 45 18.32 -0.42 -33.23
C LEU A 45 17.24 -0.05 -34.25
N ARG A 46 16.97 -0.92 -35.23
CA ARG A 46 16.09 -0.63 -36.37
C ARG A 46 14.63 -0.57 -35.90
N MET A 47 13.84 0.38 -36.43
CA MET A 47 12.38 0.49 -36.20
C MET A 47 11.61 -0.81 -36.45
N ALA A 48 12.13 -1.71 -37.30
CA ALA A 48 11.57 -3.04 -37.53
C ALA A 48 11.52 -3.93 -36.27
N ASP A 49 12.47 -3.76 -35.34
CA ASP A 49 12.53 -4.57 -34.10
C ASP A 49 11.48 -4.12 -33.05
N ILE A 50 11.00 -2.88 -33.14
CA ILE A 50 10.00 -2.31 -32.22
C ILE A 50 8.59 -2.79 -32.58
N ASP A 51 8.28 -2.88 -33.88
CA ASP A 51 7.00 -3.42 -34.37
C ASP A 51 6.92 -4.94 -34.14
N ALA A 52 8.02 -5.66 -34.38
CA ALA A 52 8.12 -7.09 -34.09
C ALA A 52 7.83 -7.42 -32.62
N LYS A 53 8.21 -6.54 -31.69
CA LYS A 53 7.98 -6.76 -30.25
C LYS A 53 6.53 -6.49 -29.81
N ALA A 54 5.91 -5.44 -30.36
CA ALA A 54 4.49 -5.16 -30.11
C ALA A 54 3.61 -6.28 -30.70
N GLN A 55 3.97 -6.75 -31.89
CA GLN A 55 3.38 -7.94 -32.50
C GLN A 55 3.63 -9.17 -31.63
N ALA A 56 4.83 -9.36 -31.08
CA ALA A 56 5.14 -10.48 -30.19
C ALA A 56 4.34 -10.45 -28.89
N LEU A 57 4.10 -9.27 -28.28
CA LEU A 57 3.32 -9.11 -27.05
C LEU A 57 1.82 -9.23 -27.28
N SER A 58 1.29 -8.66 -28.36
CA SER A 58 -0.08 -8.88 -28.80
C SER A 58 -0.33 -10.36 -29.11
N ALA A 59 0.60 -10.99 -29.84
CA ALA A 59 0.56 -12.41 -30.10
C ALA A 59 0.72 -13.23 -28.81
N ALA A 60 1.54 -12.81 -27.85
CA ALA A 60 1.67 -13.49 -26.57
C ALA A 60 0.39 -13.38 -25.74
N ARG A 61 -0.25 -12.21 -25.69
CA ARG A 61 -1.55 -12.01 -25.03
C ARG A 61 -2.61 -12.90 -25.67
N ASN A 62 -2.70 -12.90 -27.00
CA ASN A 62 -3.68 -13.72 -27.72
C ASN A 62 -3.40 -15.21 -27.48
N ARG A 63 -2.14 -15.63 -27.51
CA ARG A 63 -1.72 -17.00 -27.14
C ARG A 63 -2.08 -17.34 -25.69
N ILE A 64 -1.86 -16.44 -24.73
CA ILE A 64 -2.20 -16.67 -23.32
C ILE A 64 -3.71 -16.78 -23.14
N LEU A 65 -4.49 -15.88 -23.74
CA LEU A 65 -5.96 -15.95 -23.68
C LEU A 65 -6.49 -17.22 -24.37
N GLN A 66 -5.86 -17.63 -25.47
CA GLN A 66 -6.15 -18.89 -26.14
C GLN A 66 -5.78 -20.09 -25.26
N LEU A 67 -4.62 -20.09 -24.61
CA LEU A 67 -4.18 -21.12 -23.68
C LEU A 67 -5.09 -21.19 -22.45
N GLN A 68 -5.55 -20.05 -21.92
CA GLN A 68 -6.52 -20.00 -20.84
C GLN A 68 -7.87 -20.59 -21.29
N GLY A 69 -8.35 -20.24 -22.49
CA GLY A 69 -9.52 -20.87 -23.10
C GLY A 69 -9.34 -22.39 -23.23
N GLN A 70 -8.20 -22.84 -23.73
CA GLN A 70 -7.87 -24.26 -23.83
C GLN A 70 -7.80 -24.94 -22.45
N MET A 71 -7.26 -24.27 -21.43
CA MET A 71 -7.24 -24.81 -20.06
C MET A 71 -8.66 -24.97 -19.53
N THR A 72 -9.52 -23.96 -19.69
CA THR A 72 -10.94 -24.05 -19.32
C THR A 72 -11.62 -25.17 -20.10
N ASP A 73 -11.40 -25.27 -21.42
CA ASP A 73 -11.94 -26.34 -22.25
C ASP A 73 -11.51 -27.72 -21.77
N LYS A 74 -10.24 -27.88 -21.40
CA LYS A 74 -9.70 -29.14 -20.88
C LYS A 74 -10.31 -29.50 -19.53
N ILE A 75 -10.50 -28.53 -18.64
CA ILE A 75 -11.20 -28.74 -17.37
C ILE A 75 -12.64 -29.22 -17.63
N LEU A 76 -13.36 -28.59 -18.56
CA LEU A 76 -14.74 -28.96 -18.92
C LEU A 76 -14.80 -30.35 -19.59
N GLN A 77 -13.86 -30.66 -20.49
CA GLN A 77 -13.75 -31.99 -21.11
C GLN A 77 -13.44 -33.07 -20.07
N MET A 78 -12.52 -32.81 -19.14
CA MET A 78 -12.22 -33.73 -18.05
C MET A 78 -13.45 -33.94 -17.16
N ALA A 79 -14.21 -32.88 -16.85
CA ALA A 79 -15.46 -33.01 -16.11
C ALA A 79 -16.47 -33.90 -16.84
N ALA A 80 -16.63 -33.72 -18.16
CA ALA A 80 -17.51 -34.54 -18.99
C ALA A 80 -17.06 -36.01 -19.09
N GLU A 81 -15.75 -36.28 -19.20
CA GLU A 81 -15.24 -37.66 -19.19
C GLU A 81 -15.39 -38.33 -17.81
N VAL A 82 -15.22 -37.57 -16.73
CA VAL A 82 -15.51 -38.06 -15.37
C VAL A 82 -16.99 -38.36 -15.20
N GLU A 83 -17.89 -37.52 -15.74
CA GLU A 83 -19.34 -37.77 -15.75
C GLU A 83 -19.68 -39.06 -16.51
N LYS A 84 -19.19 -39.22 -17.75
CA LYS A 84 -19.39 -40.44 -18.54
C LYS A 84 -18.92 -41.69 -17.82
N LEU A 85 -17.75 -41.64 -17.18
CA LEU A 85 -17.23 -42.77 -16.40
C LEU A 85 -18.18 -43.10 -15.24
N MET A 86 -18.69 -42.09 -14.54
CA MET A 86 -19.64 -42.28 -13.45
C MET A 86 -21.01 -42.84 -13.88
N ASP A 87 -21.37 -42.72 -15.16
CA ASP A 87 -22.57 -43.34 -15.71
C ASP A 87 -22.43 -44.86 -15.89
N VAL A 88 -21.19 -45.36 -16.04
CA VAL A 88 -20.91 -46.78 -16.31
C VAL A 88 -20.39 -47.55 -15.09
N VAL A 89 -19.78 -46.86 -14.12
CA VAL A 89 -19.23 -47.49 -12.90
C VAL A 89 -19.66 -46.76 -11.62
N PRO A 90 -19.83 -47.49 -10.49
CA PRO A 90 -20.17 -46.87 -9.21
C PRO A 90 -19.19 -45.77 -8.79
N MET A 91 -19.69 -44.71 -8.14
CA MET A 91 -18.88 -43.53 -7.76
C MET A 91 -17.61 -43.88 -6.95
N SER A 92 -17.66 -44.88 -6.07
CA SER A 92 -16.51 -45.34 -5.30
C SER A 92 -15.42 -45.95 -6.18
N GLU A 93 -15.81 -46.76 -7.15
CA GLU A 93 -14.92 -47.41 -8.12
C GLU A 93 -14.34 -46.39 -9.11
N ALA A 94 -15.16 -45.48 -9.64
CA ALA A 94 -14.71 -44.38 -10.48
C ALA A 94 -13.64 -43.52 -9.78
N LYS A 95 -13.86 -43.18 -8.49
CA LYS A 95 -12.91 -42.39 -7.71
C LYS A 95 -11.60 -43.14 -7.45
N ALA A 96 -11.68 -44.45 -7.16
CA ALA A 96 -10.50 -45.28 -6.98
C ALA A 96 -9.69 -45.41 -8.28
N PHE A 97 -10.36 -45.62 -9.41
CA PHE A 97 -9.77 -45.69 -10.74
C PHE A 97 -9.07 -44.37 -11.12
N LEU A 98 -9.75 -43.22 -10.99
CA LEU A 98 -9.18 -41.92 -11.33
C LEU A 98 -7.96 -41.56 -10.48
N ARG A 99 -7.93 -41.97 -9.20
CA ARG A 99 -6.75 -41.80 -8.33
C ARG A 99 -5.61 -42.73 -8.73
N ALA A 100 -5.90 -44.02 -8.85
CA ALA A 100 -4.87 -45.06 -9.01
C ALA A 100 -4.30 -45.13 -10.44
N ARG A 101 -5.12 -44.84 -11.46
CA ARG A 101 -4.76 -45.01 -12.88
C ARG A 101 -4.60 -43.70 -13.63
N CYS A 102 -5.28 -42.63 -13.20
CA CYS A 102 -5.21 -41.32 -13.87
C CYS A 102 -4.44 -40.26 -13.07
N ASN A 103 -3.91 -40.61 -11.88
CA ASN A 103 -3.14 -39.72 -11.01
C ASN A 103 -3.88 -38.43 -10.60
N PHE A 104 -5.20 -38.50 -10.43
CA PHE A 104 -5.98 -37.33 -9.99
C PHE A 104 -5.73 -37.03 -8.49
N PRO A 105 -5.34 -35.79 -8.12
CA PRO A 105 -5.27 -35.41 -6.72
C PRO A 105 -6.63 -35.54 -6.03
N ALA A 106 -6.64 -36.07 -4.80
CA ALA A 106 -7.87 -36.24 -4.01
C ALA A 106 -8.66 -34.93 -3.85
N THR A 107 -7.94 -33.80 -3.84
CA THR A 107 -8.46 -32.43 -3.70
C THR A 107 -9.11 -31.86 -4.96
N GLU A 108 -8.87 -32.48 -6.12
CA GLU A 108 -9.43 -32.06 -7.41
C GLU A 108 -10.59 -32.95 -7.85
N LEU A 109 -10.52 -34.25 -7.51
CA LEU A 109 -11.54 -35.24 -7.84
C LEU A 109 -12.95 -34.84 -7.38
N SER A 110 -13.08 -34.25 -6.18
CA SER A 110 -14.37 -33.76 -5.69
C SER A 110 -14.95 -32.63 -6.53
N THR A 111 -14.10 -31.88 -7.23
CA THR A 111 -14.52 -30.78 -8.11
C THR A 111 -15.10 -31.34 -9.41
N TYR A 112 -14.40 -32.24 -10.09
CA TYR A 112 -14.89 -32.86 -11.33
C TYR A 112 -16.18 -33.67 -11.11
N VAL A 113 -16.22 -34.47 -10.02
CA VAL A 113 -17.41 -35.22 -9.64
C VAL A 113 -18.58 -34.29 -9.29
N GLY A 114 -18.30 -33.19 -8.59
CA GLY A 114 -19.32 -32.22 -8.22
C GLY A 114 -19.81 -31.36 -9.39
N PHE A 115 -19.05 -31.27 -10.48
CA PHE A 115 -19.36 -30.46 -11.65
C PHE A 115 -20.68 -30.90 -12.30
N ALA A 116 -20.80 -32.18 -12.67
CA ALA A 116 -22.02 -32.73 -13.29
C ALA A 116 -23.29 -32.50 -12.45
N LYS A 117 -23.15 -32.49 -11.12
CA LYS A 117 -24.27 -32.24 -10.20
C LYS A 117 -24.64 -30.77 -10.07
N THR A 118 -23.68 -29.85 -10.20
CA THR A 118 -23.86 -28.46 -9.76
C THR A 118 -23.77 -27.43 -10.87
N LEU A 119 -23.01 -27.69 -11.94
CA LEU A 119 -22.67 -26.74 -13.01
C LEU A 119 -23.03 -27.24 -14.41
N LYS A 120 -23.76 -28.36 -14.51
CA LYS A 120 -24.27 -28.88 -15.78
C LYS A 120 -25.15 -27.85 -16.48
N GLY A 121 -24.89 -27.60 -17.75
CA GLY A 121 -25.56 -26.57 -18.55
C GLY A 121 -24.94 -25.19 -18.45
N SER A 122 -23.91 -24.98 -17.61
CA SER A 122 -23.17 -23.71 -17.53
C SER A 122 -21.85 -23.74 -18.31
N GLU A 123 -21.60 -24.77 -19.10
CA GLU A 123 -20.32 -25.01 -19.77
C GLU A 123 -19.92 -23.85 -20.68
N ASP A 124 -20.87 -23.30 -21.44
CA ASP A 124 -20.61 -22.22 -22.39
C ASP A 124 -20.28 -20.92 -21.67
N VAL A 125 -21.03 -20.58 -20.62
CA VAL A 125 -20.76 -19.40 -19.78
C VAL A 125 -19.39 -19.48 -19.13
N LEU A 126 -19.04 -20.66 -18.58
CA LEU A 126 -17.73 -20.89 -17.97
C LEU A 126 -16.60 -20.81 -19.00
N ARG A 127 -16.84 -21.29 -20.22
CA ARG A 127 -15.91 -21.25 -21.36
C ARG A 127 -15.65 -19.81 -21.81
N GLU A 128 -16.71 -19.03 -22.02
CA GLU A 128 -16.62 -17.63 -22.42
C GLU A 128 -15.93 -16.77 -21.35
N ALA A 129 -16.23 -17.02 -20.07
CA ALA A 129 -15.61 -16.34 -18.95
C ALA A 129 -14.13 -16.76 -18.71
N ARG A 130 -13.64 -17.81 -19.39
CA ARG A 130 -12.28 -18.38 -19.22
C ARG A 130 -11.95 -18.67 -17.76
N VAL A 131 -12.87 -19.35 -17.07
CA VAL A 131 -12.73 -19.62 -15.63
C VAL A 131 -11.53 -20.53 -15.35
N SER A 132 -10.81 -20.21 -14.28
CA SER A 132 -9.72 -21.04 -13.78
C SER A 132 -10.25 -22.19 -12.91
N PHE A 133 -9.47 -23.27 -12.78
CA PHE A 133 -9.83 -24.41 -11.94
C PHE A 133 -10.21 -24.02 -10.48
N PRO A 134 -9.49 -23.10 -9.79
CA PRO A 134 -9.90 -22.64 -8.46
C PRO A 134 -11.30 -22.01 -8.41
N VAL A 135 -11.72 -21.32 -9.47
CA VAL A 135 -13.05 -20.72 -9.57
C VAL A 135 -14.11 -21.80 -9.77
N VAL A 136 -13.85 -22.79 -10.65
CA VAL A 136 -14.73 -23.97 -10.81
C VAL A 136 -14.90 -24.71 -9.49
N LYS A 137 -13.81 -24.96 -8.76
CA LYS A 137 -13.84 -25.57 -7.43
C LYS A 137 -14.68 -24.78 -6.42
N ALA A 138 -14.55 -23.45 -6.42
CA ALA A 138 -15.32 -22.58 -5.54
C ALA A 138 -16.82 -22.62 -5.89
N LEU A 139 -17.17 -22.65 -7.17
CA LEU A 139 -18.53 -22.74 -7.68
C LEU A 139 -19.22 -24.08 -7.35
N VAL A 140 -18.50 -25.19 -7.51
CA VAL A 140 -18.99 -26.53 -7.11
C VAL A 140 -19.29 -26.57 -5.61
N GLY A 141 -18.46 -25.91 -4.79
CA GLY A 141 -18.65 -25.81 -3.34
C GLY A 141 -19.63 -24.73 -2.88
N ALA A 142 -20.21 -23.95 -3.79
CA ALA A 142 -21.18 -22.89 -3.45
C ALA A 142 -22.59 -23.48 -3.23
N ASN A 143 -23.43 -22.77 -2.46
CA ASN A 143 -24.85 -23.12 -2.38
C ASN A 143 -25.57 -22.72 -3.68
N ALA A 144 -26.80 -23.23 -3.90
CA ALA A 144 -27.53 -23.04 -5.16
C ALA A 144 -27.75 -21.56 -5.51
N ASP A 145 -28.12 -20.74 -4.53
CA ASP A 145 -28.38 -19.31 -4.75
C ASP A 145 -27.11 -18.54 -5.13
N ALA A 146 -26.00 -18.81 -4.43
CA ALA A 146 -24.73 -18.17 -4.75
C ALA A 146 -24.24 -18.58 -6.13
N ARG A 147 -24.34 -19.87 -6.46
CA ARG A 147 -23.94 -20.37 -7.77
C ARG A 147 -24.78 -19.74 -8.88
N LYS A 148 -26.11 -19.69 -8.73
CA LYS A 148 -27.00 -19.05 -9.69
C LYS A 148 -26.61 -17.59 -9.94
N GLU A 149 -26.46 -16.81 -8.87
CA GLU A 149 -26.09 -15.39 -9.00
C GLU A 149 -24.71 -15.21 -9.65
N ILE A 150 -23.74 -16.08 -9.37
CA ILE A 150 -22.42 -16.00 -9.98
C ILE A 150 -22.47 -16.32 -11.48
N ILE A 151 -23.23 -17.33 -11.88
CA ILE A 151 -23.41 -17.67 -13.30
C ILE A 151 -24.12 -16.53 -14.05
N GLU A 152 -25.19 -15.96 -13.50
CA GLU A 152 -25.89 -14.80 -14.08
C GLU A 152 -24.95 -13.59 -14.27
N ARG A 153 -24.03 -13.36 -13.32
CA ARG A 153 -23.00 -12.32 -13.45
C ARG A 153 -22.00 -12.62 -14.57
N MET A 154 -21.62 -13.88 -14.75
CA MET A 154 -20.72 -14.28 -15.84
C MET A 154 -21.40 -14.15 -17.21
N GLU A 155 -22.70 -14.45 -17.32
CA GLU A 155 -23.49 -14.28 -18.55
C GLU A 155 -23.51 -12.84 -19.06
N ILE A 156 -23.51 -11.86 -18.16
CA ILE A 156 -23.41 -10.43 -18.52
C ILE A 156 -21.96 -9.93 -18.68
N GLY A 157 -20.98 -10.84 -18.71
CA GLY A 157 -19.57 -10.56 -18.99
C GLY A 157 -18.71 -10.23 -17.77
N ALA A 158 -19.17 -10.48 -16.54
CA ALA A 158 -18.34 -10.24 -15.35
C ALA A 158 -17.20 -11.26 -15.24
N GLN A 159 -15.99 -10.78 -14.98
CA GLN A 159 -14.87 -11.63 -14.57
C GLN A 159 -14.94 -11.87 -13.07
N ILE A 160 -15.00 -13.14 -12.66
CA ILE A 160 -15.20 -13.56 -11.27
C ILE A 160 -13.97 -14.33 -10.79
N ASP A 161 -13.43 -13.93 -9.64
CA ASP A 161 -12.37 -14.66 -8.94
C ASP A 161 -12.89 -15.44 -7.70
N THR A 162 -12.00 -16.15 -7.00
CA THR A 162 -12.38 -16.96 -5.84
C THR A 162 -12.84 -16.13 -4.63
N LYS A 163 -12.41 -14.86 -4.52
CA LYS A 163 -12.84 -13.96 -3.44
C LYS A 163 -14.26 -13.47 -3.69
N ASP A 164 -14.61 -13.21 -4.95
CA ASP A 164 -15.96 -12.83 -5.35
C ASP A 164 -16.96 -13.94 -4.99
N VAL A 165 -16.62 -15.20 -5.29
CA VAL A 165 -17.44 -16.38 -4.92
C VAL A 165 -17.63 -16.45 -3.39
N ALA A 166 -16.56 -16.24 -2.61
CA ALA A 166 -16.63 -16.28 -1.15
C ALA A 166 -17.45 -15.12 -0.55
N SER A 167 -17.40 -13.95 -1.18
CA SER A 167 -18.18 -12.76 -0.78
C SER A 167 -19.68 -12.99 -0.99
N ILE A 168 -20.07 -13.41 -2.20
CA ILE A 168 -21.48 -13.66 -2.56
C ILE A 168 -22.08 -14.74 -1.65
N ARG A 169 -21.33 -15.81 -1.37
CA ARG A 169 -21.78 -16.87 -0.45
C ARG A 169 -22.06 -16.34 0.96
N ARG A 170 -21.21 -15.46 1.50
CA ARG A 170 -21.40 -14.89 2.84
C ARG A 170 -22.63 -13.98 2.91
N ARG A 171 -22.80 -13.11 1.91
CA ARG A 171 -23.95 -12.20 1.82
C ARG A 171 -25.26 -12.97 1.77
N LEU A 172 -25.35 -13.99 0.91
CA LEU A 172 -26.56 -14.80 0.78
C LEU A 172 -26.84 -15.68 2.01
N ALA A 173 -25.80 -16.14 2.71
CA ALA A 173 -25.98 -16.86 3.97
C ALA A 173 -26.52 -15.96 5.09
N ALA A 174 -26.06 -14.70 5.16
CA ALA A 174 -26.57 -13.72 6.11
C ALA A 174 -28.03 -13.36 5.85
N ALA A 175 -28.44 -13.27 4.57
CA ALA A 175 -29.81 -12.94 4.18
C ALA A 175 -30.87 -14.00 4.55
N LYS A 176 -30.47 -15.22 4.93
CA LYS A 176 -31.38 -16.34 5.28
C LYS A 176 -31.66 -16.47 6.78
N LEU A 177 -30.98 -15.69 7.62
CA LEU A 177 -31.16 -15.76 9.07
C LEU A 177 -32.44 -15.04 9.47
N THR A 178 -33.23 -15.65 10.37
CA THR A 178 -34.31 -14.91 11.05
C THR A 178 -33.70 -13.80 11.91
N ALA A 179 -34.46 -12.75 12.24
CA ALA A 179 -33.96 -11.64 13.06
C ALA A 179 -33.39 -12.12 14.42
N ALA A 180 -33.99 -13.16 15.02
CA ALA A 180 -33.52 -13.76 16.27
C ALA A 180 -32.21 -14.55 16.09
N GLU A 181 -32.05 -15.28 14.99
CA GLU A 181 -30.81 -16.02 14.69
C GLU A 181 -29.67 -15.09 14.29
N ALA A 182 -29.97 -14.02 13.54
CA ALA A 182 -29.03 -12.97 13.21
C ALA A 182 -28.51 -12.28 14.48
N LEU A 183 -29.41 -11.88 15.38
CA LEU A 183 -29.07 -11.29 16.67
C LEU A 183 -28.30 -12.25 17.57
N THR A 184 -28.64 -13.54 17.57
CA THR A 184 -27.91 -14.56 18.33
C THR A 184 -26.50 -14.78 17.79
N ALA A 185 -26.34 -14.83 16.46
CA ALA A 185 -25.04 -14.94 15.82
C ALA A 185 -24.19 -13.69 16.05
N GLU A 186 -24.80 -12.52 16.06
CA GLU A 186 -24.19 -11.25 16.39
C GLU A 186 -23.76 -11.18 17.87
N ASN A 187 -24.63 -11.54 18.81
CA ASN A 187 -24.31 -11.62 20.23
C ASN A 187 -23.17 -12.61 20.50
N LYS A 188 -23.18 -13.79 19.87
CA LYS A 188 -22.06 -14.75 19.95
C LYS A 188 -20.76 -14.16 19.41
N ARG A 189 -20.81 -13.37 18.34
CA ARG A 189 -19.64 -12.66 17.79
C ARG A 189 -19.16 -11.57 18.75
N ILE A 190 -20.05 -10.81 19.35
CA ILE A 190 -19.73 -9.77 20.34
C ILE A 190 -19.04 -10.39 21.55
N VAL A 191 -19.61 -11.46 22.11
CA VAL A 191 -19.03 -12.18 23.26
C VAL A 191 -17.68 -12.79 22.88
N ALA A 192 -17.56 -13.43 21.71
CA ALA A 192 -16.29 -13.99 21.25
C ALA A 192 -15.23 -12.90 21.00
N ALA A 193 -15.63 -11.73 20.48
CA ALA A 193 -14.75 -10.60 20.27
C ALA A 193 -14.28 -10.00 21.60
N ALA A 194 -15.19 -9.84 22.57
CA ALA A 194 -14.89 -9.37 23.92
C ALA A 194 -13.94 -10.33 24.65
N ALA A 195 -14.20 -11.64 24.59
CA ALA A 195 -13.34 -12.66 25.19
C ALA A 195 -11.93 -12.66 24.56
N ARG A 196 -11.83 -12.54 23.22
CA ARG A 196 -10.53 -12.42 22.53
C ARG A 196 -9.79 -11.15 22.91
N ARG A 197 -10.50 -10.03 23.07
CA ARG A 197 -9.91 -8.76 23.49
C ARG A 197 -9.35 -8.85 24.91
N GLN A 198 -10.14 -9.38 25.84
CA GLN A 198 -9.71 -9.57 27.23
C GLN A 198 -8.53 -10.52 27.33
N ALA A 199 -8.53 -11.64 26.60
CA ALA A 199 -7.40 -12.57 26.55
C ALA A 199 -6.14 -11.89 25.98
N LYS A 200 -6.29 -11.07 24.94
CA LYS A 200 -5.17 -10.32 24.35
C LYS A 200 -4.59 -9.29 25.32
N GLU A 201 -5.43 -8.57 26.05
CA GLU A 201 -5.00 -7.59 27.07
C GLU A 201 -4.28 -8.30 28.23
N ALA A 202 -4.80 -9.44 28.71
CA ALA A 202 -4.18 -10.24 29.76
C ALA A 202 -2.81 -10.82 29.33
N ILE A 203 -2.70 -11.35 28.11
CA ILE A 203 -1.44 -11.85 27.56
C ILE A 203 -0.42 -10.70 27.42
N SER A 204 -0.83 -9.53 26.94
CA SER A 204 0.07 -8.38 26.83
C SER A 204 0.57 -7.89 28.19
N GLY A 205 -0.31 -7.87 29.21
CA GLY A 205 0.09 -7.56 30.59
C GLY A 205 1.10 -8.58 31.15
N TYR A 206 0.88 -9.86 30.85
CA TYR A 206 1.78 -10.94 31.24
C TYR A 206 3.17 -10.82 30.58
N GLU A 207 3.23 -10.53 29.27
CA GLU A 207 4.47 -10.36 28.51
C GLU A 207 5.35 -9.25 29.10
N VAL A 208 4.75 -8.13 29.51
CA VAL A 208 5.46 -7.01 30.16
C VAL A 208 6.08 -7.45 31.49
N LYS A 209 5.31 -8.13 32.35
CA LYS A 209 5.80 -8.61 33.65
C LYS A 209 6.91 -9.67 33.47
N MET A 210 6.73 -10.59 32.52
CA MET A 210 7.73 -11.61 32.19
C MET A 210 9.02 -10.98 31.66
N SER A 211 8.93 -9.97 30.80
CA SER A 211 10.09 -9.24 30.30
C SER A 211 10.86 -8.55 31.43
N ALA A 212 10.16 -7.86 32.34
CA ALA A 212 10.78 -7.20 33.49
C ALA A 212 11.51 -8.21 34.39
N PHE A 213 10.89 -9.37 34.63
CA PHE A 213 11.48 -10.45 35.41
C PHE A 213 12.73 -11.06 34.74
N ILE A 214 12.73 -11.25 33.43
CA ILE A 214 13.91 -11.72 32.69
C ILE A 214 15.07 -10.73 32.77
N ASP A 215 14.78 -9.42 32.64
CA ASP A 215 15.81 -8.38 32.74
C ASP A 215 16.42 -8.33 34.15
N GLU A 216 15.60 -8.56 35.19
CA GLU A 216 16.08 -8.71 36.56
C GLU A 216 16.91 -9.98 36.78
N LEU A 217 16.48 -11.13 36.25
CA LEU A 217 17.27 -12.37 36.28
C LEU A 217 18.66 -12.17 35.65
N ARG A 218 18.73 -11.48 34.50
CA ARG A 218 20.00 -11.16 33.82
C ARG A 218 20.92 -10.30 34.67
N LEU A 219 20.37 -9.30 35.36
CA LEU A 219 21.14 -8.45 36.28
C LEU A 219 21.67 -9.25 37.48
N HIS A 220 20.89 -10.20 38.00
CA HIS A 220 21.31 -11.08 39.09
C HIS A 220 22.52 -11.96 38.70
N PHE A 221 22.55 -12.47 37.46
CA PHE A 221 23.68 -13.26 36.95
C PHE A 221 24.96 -12.43 36.69
N ARG A 222 24.94 -11.09 36.83
CA ARG A 222 26.10 -10.20 36.63
C ARG A 222 26.75 -9.66 37.90
N LYS A 223 26.12 -9.75 39.09
CA LYS A 223 26.65 -9.15 40.34
C LYS A 223 27.45 -10.14 41.21
N GLY A 224 28.45 -9.60 41.93
CA GLY A 224 29.35 -10.33 42.86
C GLY A 224 28.66 -10.87 44.13
N GLN A 225 29.36 -11.73 44.88
CA GLN A 225 28.80 -12.69 45.85
C GLN A 225 28.00 -12.11 47.05
N ALA A 226 28.17 -10.85 47.44
CA ALA A 226 27.57 -10.31 48.68
C ALA A 226 26.05 -10.00 48.58
N ASP A 227 25.52 -9.71 47.38
CA ASP A 227 24.09 -9.35 47.16
C ASP A 227 23.16 -10.56 46.92
N ARG A 228 23.68 -11.79 46.96
CA ARG A 228 22.98 -12.98 46.41
C ARG A 228 21.80 -13.47 47.25
N VAL A 229 21.85 -13.36 48.58
CA VAL A 229 20.85 -13.98 49.47
C VAL A 229 19.52 -13.21 49.47
N VAL A 230 19.56 -11.88 49.54
CA VAL A 230 18.36 -11.02 49.55
C VAL A 230 17.69 -10.99 48.15
N ALA A 231 18.50 -10.96 47.08
CA ALA A 231 17.98 -11.01 45.71
C ALA A 231 17.31 -12.35 45.35
N GLN A 232 17.73 -13.47 45.96
CA GLN A 232 17.12 -14.78 45.73
C GLN A 232 15.69 -14.89 46.29
N ALA A 233 15.39 -14.28 47.44
CA ALA A 233 14.04 -14.31 48.02
C ALA A 233 13.03 -13.51 47.17
N GLY A 234 13.43 -12.32 46.69
CA GLY A 234 12.58 -11.48 45.83
C GLY A 234 12.32 -12.10 44.45
N LEU A 235 13.32 -12.75 43.85
CA LEU A 235 13.17 -13.46 42.57
C LEU A 235 12.23 -14.67 42.68
N ARG A 236 12.31 -15.44 43.79
CA ARG A 236 11.39 -16.57 44.05
C ARG A 236 9.95 -16.12 44.16
N HIS A 237 9.70 -15.04 44.90
CA HIS A 237 8.35 -14.50 45.08
C HIS A 237 7.73 -14.06 43.74
N ARG A 238 8.46 -13.28 42.93
CA ARG A 238 7.97 -12.85 41.60
C ARG A 238 7.81 -14.01 40.61
N ALA A 239 8.69 -15.01 40.65
CA ALA A 239 8.51 -16.22 39.86
C ALA A 239 7.19 -16.94 40.23
N GLY A 240 6.81 -16.93 41.51
CA GLY A 240 5.54 -17.48 41.99
C GLY A 240 4.33 -16.75 41.42
N CYS A 241 4.31 -15.43 41.50
CA CYS A 241 3.23 -14.62 40.92
C CYS A 241 3.12 -14.82 39.39
N LEU A 242 4.25 -14.92 38.69
CA LEU A 242 4.27 -15.18 37.25
C LEU A 242 3.85 -16.61 36.89
N LEU A 243 4.07 -17.58 37.77
CA LEU A 243 3.63 -18.95 37.57
C LEU A 243 2.11 -19.06 37.72
N GLU A 244 1.51 -18.44 38.74
CA GLU A 244 0.04 -18.41 38.91
C GLU A 244 -0.65 -17.76 37.70
N GLU A 245 -0.12 -16.64 37.21
CA GLU A 245 -0.66 -15.95 36.03
C GLU A 245 -0.43 -16.76 34.74
N PHE A 246 0.70 -17.48 34.63
CA PHE A 246 0.96 -18.40 33.52
C PHE A 246 -0.09 -19.52 33.48
N GLU A 247 -0.37 -20.16 34.61
CA GLU A 247 -1.32 -21.28 34.68
C GLU A 247 -2.75 -20.84 34.37
N SER A 248 -3.12 -19.61 34.71
CA SER A 248 -4.40 -19.02 34.32
C SER A 248 -4.53 -18.81 32.81
N LEU A 249 -3.44 -18.45 32.12
CA LEU A 249 -3.43 -18.16 30.67
C LEU A 249 -3.20 -19.38 29.79
N PHE A 250 -2.37 -20.32 30.24
CA PHE A 250 -1.85 -21.43 29.44
C PHE A 250 -2.19 -22.83 30.00
N GLY A 251 -2.82 -22.90 31.18
CA GLY A 251 -3.11 -24.13 31.92
C GLY A 251 -1.94 -24.59 32.78
N GLY A 252 -2.23 -25.34 33.86
CA GLY A 252 -1.21 -25.87 34.79
C GLY A 252 -0.73 -27.29 34.50
N GLU A 253 -1.43 -28.03 33.64
CA GLU A 253 -1.06 -29.40 33.27
C GLU A 253 -0.36 -29.43 31.92
N HIS A 254 0.88 -29.92 31.91
CA HIS A 254 1.67 -30.04 30.69
C HIS A 254 2.33 -31.42 30.57
N PRO A 255 2.37 -32.01 29.35
CA PRO A 255 3.07 -33.28 29.13
C PRO A 255 4.57 -33.18 29.46
N PRO A 256 5.21 -34.29 29.88
CA PRO A 256 6.65 -34.30 30.14
C PRO A 256 7.46 -33.85 28.93
N LEU A 257 8.50 -33.03 29.14
CA LEU A 257 9.31 -32.47 28.03
C LEU A 257 9.93 -33.53 27.12
N THR A 258 10.14 -34.75 27.61
CA THR A 258 10.70 -35.89 26.86
C THR A 258 9.72 -36.46 25.84
N THR A 259 8.40 -36.28 26.01
CA THR A 259 7.37 -36.77 25.08
C THR A 259 7.03 -35.75 24.00
N LEU A 260 7.54 -34.52 24.12
CA LEU A 260 7.23 -33.40 23.23
C LEU A 260 8.37 -33.16 22.24
N ARG A 261 8.02 -32.91 20.97
CA ARG A 261 9.00 -32.55 19.94
C ARG A 261 9.66 -31.23 20.30
N ARG A 262 10.99 -31.23 20.43
CA ARG A 262 11.80 -30.02 20.64
C ARG A 262 11.42 -28.93 19.62
N MET A 263 11.33 -27.68 20.08
CA MET A 263 10.94 -26.48 19.32
C MET A 263 9.45 -26.34 18.96
N ALA A 264 8.60 -27.35 19.17
CA ALA A 264 7.16 -27.22 18.97
C ALA A 264 6.53 -26.24 19.98
N PRO A 265 5.42 -25.56 19.67
CA PRO A 265 4.77 -24.60 20.57
C PRO A 265 4.49 -25.19 21.96
N GLN A 266 3.93 -26.41 22.02
CA GLN A 266 3.64 -27.09 23.29
C GLN A 266 4.90 -27.41 24.10
N TYR A 267 6.04 -27.67 23.46
CA TYR A 267 7.32 -27.88 24.14
C TYR A 267 7.80 -26.59 24.81
N ARG A 268 7.63 -25.44 24.15
CA ARG A 268 8.05 -24.14 24.71
C ARG A 268 7.22 -23.75 25.92
N ILE A 269 5.90 -23.96 25.87
CA ILE A 269 4.97 -23.74 26.97
C ILE A 269 5.36 -24.61 28.18
N ALA A 270 5.46 -25.93 27.98
CA ALA A 270 5.84 -26.86 29.05
C ALA A 270 7.23 -26.56 29.63
N HIS A 271 8.17 -26.07 28.81
CA HIS A 271 9.52 -25.75 29.25
C HIS A 271 9.57 -24.46 30.06
N ALA A 272 8.80 -23.43 29.68
CA ALA A 272 8.69 -22.19 30.46
C ALA A 272 8.03 -22.43 31.81
N HIS A 273 6.94 -23.21 31.86
CA HIS A 273 6.29 -23.62 33.10
C HIS A 273 7.25 -24.31 34.06
N LYS A 274 8.01 -25.30 33.56
CA LYS A 274 9.04 -26.00 34.34
C LYS A 274 10.09 -25.03 34.91
N VAL A 275 10.60 -24.10 34.10
CA VAL A 275 11.64 -23.15 34.53
C VAL A 275 11.09 -22.18 35.59
N LEU A 276 9.84 -21.72 35.49
CA LEU A 276 9.19 -20.94 36.55
C LEU A 276 9.05 -21.75 37.85
N GLY A 277 8.63 -23.01 37.77
CA GLY A 277 8.56 -23.91 38.93
C GLY A 277 9.93 -24.19 39.58
N ASP A 278 10.99 -24.34 38.77
CA ASP A 278 12.36 -24.51 39.25
C ASP A 278 12.86 -23.24 39.98
N LEU A 279 12.48 -22.04 39.49
CA LEU A 279 12.78 -20.76 40.15
C LEU A 279 12.05 -20.63 41.49
N VAL A 280 10.76 -20.98 41.54
CA VAL A 280 9.94 -20.92 42.77
C VAL A 280 10.47 -21.88 43.84
N SER A 281 10.81 -23.11 43.45
CA SER A 281 11.35 -24.13 44.36
C SER A 281 12.78 -23.86 44.83
N GLY A 282 13.40 -22.79 44.31
CA GLY A 282 14.65 -22.28 44.82
C GLY A 282 15.91 -22.90 44.22
N ARG A 283 15.78 -23.66 43.12
CA ARG A 283 16.89 -24.23 42.33
C ARG A 283 17.59 -23.19 41.44
N LEU A 284 17.73 -21.96 41.94
CA LEU A 284 18.24 -20.81 41.16
C LEU A 284 19.70 -21.02 40.68
N SER A 285 20.48 -21.82 41.41
CA SER A 285 21.86 -22.20 41.07
C SER A 285 21.96 -23.22 39.92
N GLU A 286 20.86 -23.89 39.58
CA GLU A 286 20.79 -24.93 38.54
C GLU A 286 20.26 -24.37 37.20
N ILE A 287 19.88 -23.09 37.20
CA ILE A 287 19.29 -22.38 36.06
C ILE A 287 20.33 -21.45 35.46
N GLY A 288 20.86 -21.82 34.30
CA GLY A 288 21.82 -21.04 33.53
C GLY A 288 21.20 -20.15 32.44
N PRO A 289 22.05 -19.40 31.70
CA PRO A 289 21.65 -18.49 30.61
C PRO A 289 20.87 -19.16 29.47
N VAL A 290 21.00 -20.49 29.34
CA VAL A 290 20.31 -21.32 28.35
C VAL A 290 18.90 -21.69 28.83
N GLN A 291 18.68 -22.03 30.10
CA GLN A 291 17.33 -22.33 30.61
C GLN A 291 16.43 -21.07 30.69
N THR A 292 17.00 -19.90 30.98
CA THR A 292 16.25 -18.62 30.92
C THR A 292 15.78 -18.23 29.50
N SER A 293 16.30 -18.88 28.45
CA SER A 293 15.79 -18.69 27.08
C SER A 293 14.36 -19.23 26.88
N ALA A 294 13.93 -20.18 27.72
CA ALA A 294 12.58 -20.74 27.68
C ALA A 294 11.51 -19.71 28.05
N LEU A 295 11.79 -18.90 29.08
CA LEU A 295 10.93 -17.81 29.54
C LEU A 295 10.81 -16.70 28.50
N GLN A 296 11.85 -16.53 27.67
CA GLN A 296 11.92 -15.44 26.70
C GLN A 296 10.90 -15.58 25.57
N ALA A 297 10.45 -16.80 25.26
CA ALA A 297 9.34 -17.04 24.33
C ALA A 297 8.01 -16.44 24.80
N PHE A 298 7.88 -16.11 26.09
CA PHE A 298 6.69 -15.55 26.73
C PHE A 298 6.86 -14.08 27.15
N ALA A 299 8.00 -13.47 26.81
CA ALA A 299 8.29 -12.07 27.11
C ALA A 299 7.98 -11.12 25.93
N GLY A 300 7.32 -11.62 24.88
CA GLY A 300 7.01 -10.84 23.67
C GLY A 300 8.24 -10.36 22.89
N ARG A 301 9.45 -10.90 23.17
CA ARG A 301 10.72 -10.53 22.53
C ARG A 301 11.39 -11.75 21.90
N ALA A 302 11.70 -11.69 20.60
CA ALA A 302 12.52 -12.71 19.93
C ALA A 302 13.99 -12.67 20.46
N ARG A 303 14.71 -13.80 20.50
CA ARG A 303 16.18 -13.82 20.68
C ARG A 303 16.86 -13.90 19.33
N ILE A 304 17.90 -13.09 19.14
CA ILE A 304 19.12 -13.52 18.46
C ILE A 304 20.26 -13.52 19.49
N SER A 305 21.05 -14.59 19.48
CA SER A 305 22.41 -14.65 20.00
C SER A 305 23.16 -15.63 19.11
N PHE A 306 24.22 -15.17 18.45
CA PHE A 306 25.27 -15.98 17.86
C PHE A 306 26.61 -15.36 18.27
N ASP A 307 27.55 -16.16 18.77
CA ASP A 307 28.98 -15.84 18.94
C ASP A 307 29.74 -17.16 18.70
N PRO A 308 30.85 -17.17 17.93
CA PRO A 308 32.17 -17.06 18.56
C PRO A 308 33.27 -16.36 17.71
N GLY A 309 33.94 -15.33 18.26
CA GLY A 309 35.36 -15.01 17.98
C GLY A 309 35.74 -13.51 17.90
N ARG A 310 36.64 -13.03 18.77
CA ARG A 310 37.25 -11.66 18.78
C ARG A 310 38.72 -11.68 18.28
N PRO A 311 39.37 -10.53 17.95
CA PRO A 311 38.86 -9.19 17.57
C PRO A 311 39.62 -8.56 16.36
N LYS A 312 39.12 -7.43 15.82
CA LYS A 312 40.03 -6.35 15.37
C LYS A 312 39.95 -5.17 16.35
N PRO A 313 41.09 -4.55 16.72
CA PRO A 313 41.11 -3.43 17.64
C PRO A 313 40.33 -2.22 17.11
N ILE A 314 39.74 -1.48 18.05
CA ILE A 314 39.04 -0.19 17.88
C ILE A 314 39.91 0.93 17.28
N ALA A 315 41.22 0.71 17.11
CA ALA A 315 42.19 1.77 16.83
C ALA A 315 42.32 2.17 15.34
N ASP A 316 41.89 1.33 14.38
CA ASP A 316 42.13 1.60 12.95
C ASP A 316 40.94 2.22 12.20
N LEU A 317 40.12 2.91 13.00
CA LEU A 317 39.53 4.20 12.67
C LEU A 317 38.39 4.28 11.65
N ALA A 318 37.79 5.47 11.72
CA ALA A 318 36.38 5.73 11.62
C ALA A 318 35.96 6.43 10.33
N SER A 319 34.69 6.26 9.98
CA SER A 319 33.89 7.37 9.44
C SER A 319 32.60 7.45 10.25
N LEU A 320 32.33 8.62 10.83
CA LEU A 320 31.16 8.93 11.64
C LEU A 320 29.86 8.44 10.95
N SER A 321 29.06 7.69 11.69
CA SER A 321 27.82 7.03 11.24
C SER A 321 26.69 8.03 11.07
N PHE A 322 26.60 8.67 9.90
CA PHE A 322 25.51 9.61 9.62
C PHE A 322 24.31 8.93 8.94
N ARG A 323 23.14 9.58 9.06
CA ARG A 323 21.82 9.15 8.55
C ARG A 323 21.87 8.66 7.09
N PRO A 324 21.05 7.67 6.68
CA PRO A 324 21.04 7.20 5.29
C PRO A 324 20.73 8.33 4.30
N ARG A 325 21.51 8.36 3.23
CA ARG A 325 21.55 9.48 2.29
C ARG A 325 20.55 9.24 1.16
N VAL A 326 19.69 10.23 0.90
CA VAL A 326 18.70 10.20 -0.17
C VAL A 326 18.96 11.27 -1.23
N LEU A 327 18.81 10.90 -2.49
CA LEU A 327 18.69 11.82 -3.62
C LEU A 327 17.25 11.75 -4.13
N GLU A 328 16.58 12.89 -4.28
CA GLU A 328 15.18 12.93 -4.70
C GLU A 328 15.02 13.63 -6.05
N LEU A 329 14.32 12.97 -6.98
CA LEU A 329 14.04 13.47 -8.33
C LEU A 329 12.61 14.00 -8.40
N CYS A 330 12.42 15.15 -9.05
CA CYS A 330 11.10 15.80 -9.18
C CYS A 330 10.46 16.01 -7.80
N ALA A 331 11.20 16.67 -6.90
CA ALA A 331 10.83 16.82 -5.49
C ALA A 331 9.51 17.59 -5.27
N GLY A 332 9.09 18.38 -6.25
CA GLY A 332 7.91 19.23 -6.21
C GLY A 332 7.93 20.13 -4.98
N ALA A 333 6.80 20.21 -4.28
CA ALA A 333 6.69 20.98 -3.05
C ALA A 333 7.28 20.29 -1.80
N GLY A 334 7.95 19.14 -1.97
CA GLY A 334 8.66 18.45 -0.89
C GLY A 334 7.82 17.49 -0.06
N GLY A 335 6.71 16.99 -0.60
CA GLY A 335 5.84 16.07 0.14
C GLY A 335 6.51 14.72 0.47
N LEU A 336 7.14 14.09 -0.53
CA LEU A 336 7.93 12.87 -0.32
C LEU A 336 9.19 13.17 0.51
N ALA A 337 9.90 14.25 0.17
CA ALA A 337 11.06 14.72 0.92
C ALA A 337 10.81 14.90 2.41
N LEU A 338 9.75 15.62 2.79
CA LEU A 338 9.38 15.84 4.17
C LEU A 338 9.08 14.51 4.88
N GLY A 339 8.40 13.58 4.21
CA GLY A 339 8.15 12.24 4.75
C GLY A 339 9.43 11.45 4.98
N LEU A 340 10.37 11.47 4.04
CA LEU A 340 11.66 10.76 4.15
C LEU A 340 12.56 11.37 5.24
N GLU A 341 12.58 12.71 5.36
CA GLU A 341 13.25 13.42 6.47
C GLU A 341 12.68 12.97 7.83
N GLN A 342 11.35 12.92 7.96
CA GLN A 342 10.67 12.45 9.18
C GLN A 342 10.92 10.96 9.49
N ALA A 343 11.28 10.17 8.48
CA ALA A 343 11.69 8.78 8.65
C ALA A 343 13.16 8.64 9.06
N GLY A 344 13.97 9.71 8.96
CA GLY A 344 15.38 9.73 9.36
C GLY A 344 16.39 9.75 8.21
N PHE A 345 15.96 9.96 6.96
CA PHE A 345 16.87 10.16 5.84
C PHE A 345 17.45 11.57 5.82
N GLU A 346 18.64 11.71 5.24
CA GLU A 346 19.27 12.99 4.93
C GLU A 346 19.29 13.22 3.41
N HIS A 347 18.74 14.34 2.96
CA HIS A 347 18.74 14.71 1.54
C HIS A 347 20.09 15.26 1.10
N VAL A 348 20.76 14.53 0.21
CA VAL A 348 22.00 14.98 -0.45
C VAL A 348 21.71 16.05 -1.50
N ALA A 349 20.62 15.86 -2.24
CA ALA A 349 20.06 16.85 -3.13
C ALA A 349 18.59 16.56 -3.43
N LEU A 350 17.84 17.62 -3.76
CA LEU A 350 16.49 17.58 -4.29
C LEU A 350 16.52 18.23 -5.68
N ILE A 351 16.25 17.44 -6.71
CA ILE A 351 16.21 17.91 -8.10
C ILE A 351 14.78 18.38 -8.40
N GLU A 352 14.61 19.65 -8.74
CA GLU A 352 13.30 20.23 -9.06
C GLU A 352 13.41 21.26 -10.17
N PHE A 353 12.59 21.15 -11.22
CA PHE A 353 12.64 22.06 -12.36
C PHE A 353 11.74 23.29 -12.19
N ASP A 354 10.61 23.16 -11.50
CA ASP A 354 9.67 24.25 -11.27
C ASP A 354 10.22 25.25 -10.26
N LYS A 355 10.39 26.50 -10.70
CA LYS A 355 10.97 27.57 -9.88
C LYS A 355 10.18 27.87 -8.62
N HIS A 356 8.85 27.76 -8.68
CA HIS A 356 7.99 28.02 -7.52
C HIS A 356 8.09 26.89 -6.49
N ALA A 357 8.12 25.64 -6.94
CA ALA A 357 8.31 24.48 -6.09
C ALA A 357 9.72 24.46 -5.46
N ALA A 358 10.77 24.75 -6.25
CA ALA A 358 12.13 24.91 -5.73
C ALA A 358 12.22 26.04 -4.68
N ALA A 359 11.54 27.17 -4.89
CA ALA A 359 11.45 28.23 -3.90
C ALA A 359 10.69 27.79 -2.63
N THR A 360 9.61 27.02 -2.77
CA THR A 360 8.88 26.40 -1.64
C THR A 360 9.82 25.50 -0.82
N LEU A 361 10.63 24.65 -1.45
CA LEU A 361 11.59 23.79 -0.75
C LEU A 361 12.58 24.63 0.08
N ARG A 362 13.25 25.61 -0.56
CA ARG A 362 14.23 26.48 0.11
C ARG A 362 13.62 27.31 1.23
N ARG A 363 12.36 27.72 1.08
CA ARG A 363 11.62 28.49 2.09
C ARG A 363 11.41 27.69 3.38
N ASN A 364 11.06 26.41 3.25
CA ASN A 364 10.70 25.56 4.39
C ASN A 364 11.90 24.82 4.99
N ARG A 365 12.94 24.58 4.18
CA ARG A 365 14.17 23.90 4.57
C ARG A 365 15.37 24.58 3.91
N PRO A 366 15.89 25.68 4.50
CA PRO A 366 17.01 26.42 3.94
C PRO A 366 18.29 25.59 3.79
N ASP A 367 18.46 24.57 4.64
CA ASP A 367 19.64 23.70 4.64
C ASP A 367 19.55 22.57 3.59
N TRP A 368 18.41 22.38 2.95
CA TRP A 368 18.27 21.39 1.88
C TRP A 368 18.99 21.88 0.62
N ASN A 369 19.81 20.99 0.04
CA ASN A 369 20.46 21.25 -1.25
C ASN A 369 19.45 21.10 -2.41
N VAL A 370 18.81 22.20 -2.79
CA VAL A 370 17.84 22.24 -3.90
C VAL A 370 18.53 22.59 -5.20
N VAL A 371 18.63 21.60 -6.10
CA VAL A 371 19.16 21.74 -7.46
C VAL A 371 18.00 22.07 -8.38
N GLU A 372 17.90 23.35 -8.76
CA GLU A 372 16.86 23.85 -9.66
C GLU A 372 17.24 23.61 -11.12
N GLU A 373 16.98 22.40 -11.64
CA GLU A 373 17.35 22.01 -13.01
C GLU A 373 16.41 20.90 -13.54
N ASP A 374 16.31 20.82 -14.86
CA ASP A 374 15.70 19.68 -15.55
C ASP A 374 16.51 18.40 -15.27
N VAL A 375 15.85 17.38 -14.72
CA VAL A 375 16.44 16.06 -14.44
C VAL A 375 17.21 15.49 -15.64
N ARG A 376 16.81 15.80 -16.87
CA ARG A 376 17.48 15.35 -18.10
C ARG A 376 18.89 15.88 -18.24
N LYS A 377 19.19 17.04 -17.67
CA LYS A 377 20.48 17.72 -17.79
C LYS A 377 21.42 17.47 -16.61
N VAL A 378 20.91 16.87 -15.53
CA VAL A 378 21.72 16.56 -14.35
C VAL A 378 22.62 15.35 -14.62
N ASP A 379 23.93 15.52 -14.38
CA ASP A 379 24.87 14.40 -14.35
C ASP A 379 24.78 13.68 -13.00
N PHE A 380 24.20 12.49 -13.02
CA PHE A 380 24.00 11.70 -11.80
C PHE A 380 25.24 10.90 -11.38
N THR A 381 26.28 10.85 -12.23
CA THR A 381 27.50 10.09 -11.91
C THR A 381 28.27 10.67 -10.73
N GLU A 382 28.11 11.97 -10.45
CA GLU A 382 28.69 12.65 -9.29
C GLU A 382 28.15 12.12 -7.93
N TYR A 383 26.95 11.52 -7.94
CA TYR A 383 26.29 10.96 -6.76
C TYR A 383 26.56 9.45 -6.58
N ARG A 384 27.32 8.85 -7.49
CA ARG A 384 27.63 7.41 -7.45
C ARG A 384 28.27 7.01 -6.13
N ASN A 385 27.78 5.92 -5.53
CA ASN A 385 28.22 5.40 -4.23
C ASN A 385 28.10 6.38 -3.05
N ARG A 386 27.33 7.48 -3.19
CA ARG A 386 27.11 8.48 -2.14
C ARG A 386 25.67 8.52 -1.63
N VAL A 387 24.81 7.68 -2.21
CA VAL A 387 23.36 7.68 -1.99
C VAL A 387 22.91 6.26 -1.63
N ASP A 388 22.21 6.14 -0.50
CA ASP A 388 21.60 4.88 -0.09
C ASP A 388 20.24 4.68 -0.78
N LEU A 389 19.47 5.76 -0.94
CA LEU A 389 18.12 5.76 -1.53
C LEU A 389 18.00 6.78 -2.67
N LEU A 390 17.53 6.34 -3.83
CA LEU A 390 17.04 7.24 -4.88
C LEU A 390 15.51 7.31 -4.83
N ALA A 391 14.94 8.48 -4.59
CA ALA A 391 13.50 8.69 -4.47
C ALA A 391 12.96 9.58 -5.60
N GLY A 392 11.66 9.53 -5.89
CA GLY A 392 11.03 10.56 -6.74
C GLY A 392 9.56 10.33 -7.05
N GLY A 393 8.79 11.42 -7.08
CA GLY A 393 7.42 11.45 -7.62
C GLY A 393 7.45 11.81 -9.10
N LEU A 394 7.78 10.84 -9.95
CA LEU A 394 8.11 11.13 -11.35
C LEU A 394 6.82 11.34 -12.17
N PRO A 395 6.68 12.49 -12.87
CA PRO A 395 5.50 12.76 -13.67
C PRO A 395 5.32 11.74 -14.80
N CYS A 396 4.07 11.46 -15.11
CA CYS A 396 3.66 10.44 -16.07
C CYS A 396 2.42 10.90 -16.86
N THR A 397 2.54 12.02 -17.57
CA THR A 397 1.45 12.61 -18.38
C THR A 397 0.80 11.67 -19.41
N PRO A 398 1.46 10.64 -20.00
CA PRO A 398 0.76 9.73 -20.93
C PRO A 398 -0.24 8.77 -20.24
N PHE A 399 -0.24 8.70 -18.91
CA PHE A 399 -0.90 7.62 -18.15
C PHE A 399 -2.01 8.12 -17.22
N SER A 400 -2.19 9.44 -17.12
CA SER A 400 -3.30 10.04 -16.38
C SER A 400 -4.60 9.97 -17.20
N THR A 401 -5.74 9.84 -16.54
CA THR A 401 -7.07 9.80 -17.18
C THR A 401 -7.47 11.13 -17.85
N VAL A 402 -6.64 12.17 -17.71
CA VAL A 402 -6.87 13.54 -18.22
C VAL A 402 -5.62 14.00 -18.97
N GLY A 403 -5.54 13.70 -20.27
CA GLY A 403 -4.46 14.17 -21.14
C GLY A 403 -4.63 13.68 -22.58
N GLU A 404 -4.46 14.58 -23.55
CA GLU A 404 -4.51 14.23 -24.97
C GLU A 404 -3.39 13.25 -25.35
N LYS A 405 -3.74 12.31 -26.22
CA LYS A 405 -2.90 11.22 -26.70
C LYS A 405 -1.65 11.75 -27.40
N LYS A 406 -0.52 11.81 -26.71
CA LYS A 406 0.81 11.75 -27.31
C LYS A 406 1.52 10.54 -26.72
N GLY A 407 1.76 9.52 -27.55
CA GLY A 407 2.37 8.24 -27.14
C GLY A 407 3.83 8.39 -26.69
N LYS A 408 4.69 7.41 -27.03
CA LYS A 408 6.13 7.30 -26.63
C LYS A 408 7.07 8.49 -26.98
N ARG A 409 6.55 9.65 -27.40
CA ARG A 409 7.27 10.91 -27.67
C ARG A 409 6.83 12.04 -26.72
N ASP A 410 6.25 11.72 -25.57
CA ASP A 410 5.86 12.73 -24.60
C ASP A 410 7.11 13.21 -23.84
N GLU A 411 7.46 14.49 -24.04
CA GLU A 411 8.54 15.20 -23.36
C GLU A 411 8.29 15.41 -21.87
N ASN A 412 7.42 14.61 -21.25
CA ASN A 412 7.04 14.68 -19.84
C ASN A 412 7.10 13.29 -19.17
N ASP A 413 7.47 12.23 -19.90
CA ASP A 413 7.75 10.92 -19.32
C ASP A 413 9.17 10.92 -18.71
N LEU A 414 9.23 11.09 -17.39
CA LEU A 414 10.49 11.13 -16.64
C LEU A 414 10.85 9.81 -15.96
N LEU A 415 10.03 8.77 -16.08
CA LEU A 415 10.34 7.45 -15.50
C LEU A 415 11.58 6.82 -16.14
N MET A 416 11.81 7.04 -17.45
CA MET A 416 13.04 6.59 -18.13
C MET A 416 14.29 7.38 -17.68
N GLU A 417 14.13 8.65 -17.31
CA GLU A 417 15.20 9.41 -16.66
C GLU A 417 15.45 8.92 -15.23
N GLY A 418 14.40 8.47 -14.51
CA GLY A 418 14.55 7.75 -13.25
C GLY A 418 15.39 6.47 -13.41
N VAL A 419 15.20 5.70 -14.48
CA VAL A 419 16.06 4.54 -14.81
C VAL A 419 17.50 4.97 -15.08
N ARG A 420 17.70 6.07 -15.82
CA ARG A 420 19.03 6.63 -16.08
C ARG A 420 19.73 6.97 -14.76
N ALA A 421 19.04 7.67 -13.87
CA ALA A 421 19.54 8.02 -12.54
C ALA A 421 19.86 6.76 -11.70
N VAL A 422 19.00 5.72 -11.68
CA VAL A 422 19.31 4.46 -10.97
C VAL A 422 20.63 3.86 -11.46
N ARG A 423 20.86 3.84 -12.77
CA ARG A 423 22.08 3.29 -13.38
C ARG A 423 23.32 4.16 -13.09
N GLU A 424 23.17 5.47 -13.04
CA GLU A 424 24.29 6.40 -12.86
C GLU A 424 24.69 6.55 -11.39
N VAL A 425 23.70 6.73 -10.50
CA VAL A 425 23.84 6.85 -9.05
C VAL A 425 24.17 5.52 -8.40
N GLU A 426 23.63 4.42 -8.94
CA GLU A 426 23.88 3.08 -8.41
C GLU A 426 23.51 2.95 -6.90
N PRO A 427 22.31 3.40 -6.46
CA PRO A 427 21.94 3.44 -5.03
C PRO A 427 21.69 2.03 -4.46
N LYS A 428 21.64 1.87 -3.13
CA LYS A 428 21.27 0.57 -2.51
C LYS A 428 19.80 0.22 -2.79
N ALA A 429 18.94 1.22 -2.74
CA ALA A 429 17.52 1.10 -3.07
C ALA A 429 17.01 2.30 -3.87
N PHE A 430 15.87 2.13 -4.54
CA PHE A 430 15.10 3.24 -5.10
C PHE A 430 13.60 3.09 -4.83
N VAL A 431 12.89 4.23 -4.81
CA VAL A 431 11.43 4.30 -4.74
C VAL A 431 10.92 5.39 -5.69
N PHE A 432 10.08 5.00 -6.65
CA PHE A 432 9.40 5.94 -7.53
C PHE A 432 7.89 5.87 -7.33
N GLU A 433 7.29 7.02 -7.01
CA GLU A 433 5.84 7.18 -6.95
C GLU A 433 5.27 7.41 -8.35
N ASN A 434 4.07 6.87 -8.60
CA ASN A 434 3.32 7.16 -9.80
C ASN A 434 1.81 6.95 -9.63
N VAL A 435 1.04 7.31 -10.66
CA VAL A 435 -0.41 7.10 -10.71
C VAL A 435 -0.77 5.64 -10.98
N GLU A 436 -1.89 5.18 -10.41
CA GLU A 436 -2.39 3.80 -10.62
C GLU A 436 -2.66 3.49 -12.10
N GLY A 437 -2.93 4.52 -12.90
CA GLY A 437 -3.15 4.40 -14.34
C GLY A 437 -2.00 3.75 -15.11
N LEU A 438 -0.76 3.80 -14.59
CA LEU A 438 0.40 3.12 -15.18
C LEU A 438 0.19 1.59 -15.29
N LEU A 439 -0.65 1.01 -14.43
CA LEU A 439 -0.94 -0.43 -14.42
C LEU A 439 -2.01 -0.87 -15.43
N HIS A 440 -2.63 0.04 -16.20
CA HIS A 440 -3.60 -0.33 -17.21
C HIS A 440 -2.98 -1.15 -18.35
N ALA A 441 -3.73 -2.10 -18.90
CA ALA A 441 -3.27 -3.02 -19.94
C ALA A 441 -2.65 -2.33 -21.17
N ARG A 442 -3.17 -1.15 -21.55
CA ARG A 442 -2.64 -0.33 -22.66
C ARG A 442 -1.20 0.15 -22.47
N HIS A 443 -0.66 0.03 -21.26
CA HIS A 443 0.67 0.49 -20.85
C HIS A 443 1.63 -0.67 -20.50
N ALA A 444 1.21 -1.92 -20.70
CA ALA A 444 2.00 -3.10 -20.33
C ALA A 444 3.39 -3.13 -20.99
N ASP A 445 3.49 -2.73 -22.27
CA ASP A 445 4.76 -2.69 -23.01
C ASP A 445 5.77 -1.71 -22.41
N TYR A 446 5.25 -0.57 -21.96
CA TYR A 446 6.04 0.48 -21.32
C TYR A 446 6.58 -0.02 -19.98
N LEU A 447 5.68 -0.57 -19.14
CA LEU A 447 6.05 -1.12 -17.83
C LEU A 447 7.05 -2.27 -17.94
N ALA A 448 6.85 -3.17 -18.92
CA ALA A 448 7.80 -4.25 -19.18
C ALA A 448 9.17 -3.73 -19.64
N THR A 449 9.22 -2.59 -20.33
CA THR A 449 10.50 -1.95 -20.72
C THR A 449 11.20 -1.33 -19.53
N LEU A 450 10.45 -0.63 -18.68
CA LEU A 450 10.93 -0.04 -17.42
C LEU A 450 11.56 -1.12 -16.53
N LEU A 451 10.81 -2.19 -16.20
CA LEU A 451 11.27 -3.28 -15.34
C LEU A 451 12.49 -4.02 -15.91
N ARG A 452 12.55 -4.23 -17.23
CA ARG A 452 13.73 -4.84 -17.88
C ARG A 452 14.97 -3.99 -17.72
N LYS A 453 14.86 -2.66 -17.91
CA LYS A 453 16.00 -1.76 -17.79
C LYS A 453 16.50 -1.69 -16.34
N LEU A 454 15.59 -1.64 -15.36
CA LEU A 454 15.92 -1.68 -13.93
C LEU A 454 16.59 -3.01 -13.54
N SER A 455 16.08 -4.14 -14.04
CA SER A 455 16.71 -5.46 -13.82
C SER A 455 18.09 -5.57 -14.46
N SER A 456 18.27 -4.99 -15.66
CA SER A 456 19.57 -4.91 -16.34
C SER A 456 20.56 -4.00 -15.61
N ALA A 457 20.06 -3.00 -14.89
CA ALA A 457 20.86 -2.16 -14.00
C ALA A 457 21.20 -2.83 -12.65
N GLY A 458 20.81 -4.10 -12.45
CA GLY A 458 21.17 -4.86 -11.25
C GLY A 458 20.15 -4.84 -10.11
N TYR A 459 18.92 -4.38 -10.36
CA TYR A 459 17.88 -4.25 -9.32
C TYR A 459 16.80 -5.33 -9.43
N GLN A 460 16.33 -5.81 -8.29
CA GLN A 460 15.05 -6.49 -8.17
C GLN A 460 13.99 -5.43 -7.87
N THR A 461 12.90 -5.43 -8.64
CA THR A 461 11.87 -4.38 -8.58
C THR A 461 10.50 -4.97 -8.32
N GLU A 462 9.79 -4.34 -7.39
CA GLU A 462 8.41 -4.66 -7.02
C GLU A 462 7.53 -3.41 -7.21
N ILE A 463 6.24 -3.62 -7.46
CA ILE A 463 5.27 -2.54 -7.60
C ILE A 463 4.15 -2.76 -6.61
N HIS A 464 3.91 -1.77 -5.76
CA HIS A 464 2.91 -1.85 -4.70
C HIS A 464 1.88 -0.75 -4.84
N ARG A 465 0.60 -1.08 -4.56
CA ARG A 465 -0.47 -0.10 -4.45
C ARG A 465 -0.57 0.41 -3.02
N ILE A 466 -0.68 1.71 -2.88
CA ILE A 466 -0.82 2.40 -1.61
C ILE A 466 -2.01 3.36 -1.67
N ASN A 467 -2.75 3.48 -0.58
CA ASN A 467 -3.82 4.47 -0.44
C ASN A 467 -3.51 5.37 0.76
N THR A 468 -3.57 6.68 0.58
CA THR A 468 -3.28 7.67 1.62
C THR A 468 -4.13 7.50 2.87
N ARG A 469 -5.38 7.02 2.75
CA ARG A 469 -6.27 6.82 3.91
C ARG A 469 -5.72 5.80 4.91
N ASP A 470 -4.99 4.80 4.42
CA ASP A 470 -4.40 3.73 5.24
C ASP A 470 -3.22 4.23 6.10
N TYR A 471 -2.84 5.51 5.96
CA TYR A 471 -1.73 6.15 6.66
C TYR A 471 -2.17 7.44 7.37
N GLY A 472 -3.46 7.54 7.72
CA GLY A 472 -3.98 8.64 8.55
C GLY A 472 -4.30 9.94 7.80
N VAL A 473 -4.28 9.93 6.47
CA VAL A 473 -4.65 11.09 5.65
C VAL A 473 -6.17 11.10 5.43
N ALA A 474 -6.81 12.26 5.57
CA ALA A 474 -8.26 12.43 5.35
C ALA A 474 -8.63 12.49 3.86
N GLN A 475 -8.05 11.62 3.04
CA GLN A 475 -8.17 11.63 1.59
C GLN A 475 -8.14 10.20 1.03
N ASP A 476 -9.04 9.92 0.09
CA ASP A 476 -9.02 8.69 -0.71
C ASP A 476 -8.20 8.91 -1.99
N ARG A 477 -6.92 8.56 -1.92
CA ARG A 477 -5.95 8.72 -3.01
C ARG A 477 -5.07 7.48 -3.13
N SER A 478 -5.34 6.69 -4.17
CA SER A 478 -4.52 5.55 -4.56
C SER A 478 -3.33 5.99 -5.43
N ARG A 479 -2.16 5.41 -5.16
CA ARG A 479 -0.93 5.56 -5.93
C ARG A 479 -0.19 4.23 -6.03
N ILE A 480 0.80 4.18 -6.90
CA ILE A 480 1.73 3.05 -6.98
C ILE A 480 3.12 3.49 -6.54
N MET A 481 3.82 2.58 -5.88
CA MET A 481 5.21 2.72 -5.51
C MET A 481 6.00 1.64 -6.24
N ILE A 482 6.93 2.05 -7.10
CA ILE A 482 7.87 1.19 -7.78
C ILE A 482 9.12 1.17 -6.91
N VAL A 483 9.33 0.08 -6.19
CA VAL A 483 10.44 -0.07 -5.24
C VAL A 483 11.44 -1.04 -5.82
N GLY A 484 12.73 -0.73 -5.74
CA GLY A 484 13.74 -1.69 -6.11
C GLY A 484 14.96 -1.66 -5.22
N PHE A 485 15.54 -2.84 -5.03
CA PHE A 485 16.76 -3.06 -4.27
C PHE A 485 17.80 -3.68 -5.19
N ARG A 486 19.08 -3.37 -4.97
CA ARG A 486 20.15 -4.12 -5.63
C ARG A 486 19.98 -5.61 -5.36
N LYS A 487 20.25 -6.46 -6.36
CA LYS A 487 20.02 -7.91 -6.29
C LYS A 487 20.78 -8.61 -5.16
N ASP A 488 21.88 -8.03 -4.69
CA ASP A 488 22.65 -8.46 -3.53
C ASP A 488 21.97 -8.13 -2.17
N SER A 489 20.94 -7.28 -2.18
CA SER A 489 20.27 -6.72 -0.99
C SER A 489 18.75 -6.99 -0.98
N ALA A 490 18.24 -7.79 -1.91
CA ALA A 490 16.81 -7.84 -2.26
C ALA A 490 15.89 -8.61 -1.28
N GLY A 491 16.43 -9.17 -0.19
CA GLY A 491 15.69 -10.09 0.70
C GLY A 491 14.87 -9.47 1.84
N MET A 492 14.86 -8.13 2.00
CA MET A 492 14.53 -7.52 3.29
C MET A 492 13.35 -6.53 3.28
N PHE A 493 12.91 -6.09 2.11
CA PHE A 493 11.85 -5.10 2.04
C PHE A 493 10.47 -5.70 2.31
N ARG A 494 9.72 -5.03 3.18
CA ARG A 494 8.30 -5.29 3.40
C ARG A 494 7.56 -3.98 3.30
N MET A 495 6.47 -3.97 2.53
CA MET A 495 5.58 -2.82 2.48
C MET A 495 5.11 -2.45 3.89
N PRO A 496 4.97 -1.14 4.19
CA PRO A 496 4.39 -0.71 5.44
C PRO A 496 2.97 -1.29 5.56
N PRO A 497 2.60 -1.88 6.71
CA PRO A 497 1.24 -2.35 6.96
C PRO A 497 0.22 -1.22 6.77
N ARG A 498 -1.02 -1.60 6.48
CA ARG A 498 -2.13 -0.68 6.30
C ARG A 498 -2.83 -0.46 7.63
N PHE A 499 -3.21 0.79 7.89
CA PHE A 499 -3.94 1.21 9.09
C PHE A 499 -5.26 1.91 8.70
N PRO A 500 -6.22 1.19 8.12
CA PRO A 500 -7.50 1.79 7.70
C PRO A 500 -8.25 2.46 8.86
N GLU A 501 -8.06 1.98 10.09
CA GLU A 501 -8.62 2.56 11.32
C GLU A 501 -8.05 3.93 11.68
N MET A 502 -6.92 4.33 11.09
CA MET A 502 -6.30 5.63 11.31
C MET A 502 -6.86 6.72 10.40
N ALA A 503 -7.67 6.37 9.40
CA ALA A 503 -8.24 7.32 8.45
C ALA A 503 -8.96 8.46 9.20
N ARG A 504 -8.56 9.70 8.92
CA ARG A 504 -9.16 10.89 9.55
C ARG A 504 -10.36 11.39 8.77
N ASN A 505 -11.32 11.97 9.47
CA ASN A 505 -12.47 12.61 8.86
C ASN A 505 -12.09 13.99 8.27
N MET A 506 -12.54 14.29 7.05
CA MET A 506 -12.30 15.57 6.39
C MET A 506 -12.86 16.76 7.18
N GLY A 507 -14.03 16.61 7.79
CA GLY A 507 -14.64 17.65 8.63
C GLY A 507 -13.78 17.99 9.83
N ASP A 508 -13.28 16.97 10.53
CA ASP A 508 -12.40 17.15 11.69
C ASP A 508 -11.09 17.85 11.35
N VAL A 509 -10.48 17.47 10.21
CA VAL A 509 -9.21 18.05 9.76
C VAL A 509 -9.34 19.52 9.34
N LEU A 510 -10.52 19.93 8.88
CA LEU A 510 -10.75 21.26 8.31
C LEU A 510 -11.59 22.19 9.19
N ALA A 511 -12.15 21.75 10.31
CA ALA A 511 -13.11 22.52 11.11
C ALA A 511 -12.62 23.95 11.43
N ASP A 512 -11.38 24.09 11.88
CA ASP A 512 -10.76 25.38 12.21
C ASP A 512 -10.56 26.28 10.98
N LEU A 513 -10.09 25.72 9.86
CA LEU A 513 -9.88 26.49 8.63
C LEU A 513 -11.20 26.86 7.96
N MET A 514 -12.20 25.99 8.03
CA MET A 514 -13.50 26.18 7.41
C MET A 514 -14.29 27.26 8.15
N GLY A 515 -14.12 27.36 9.47
CA GLY A 515 -14.71 28.40 10.32
C GLY A 515 -13.91 29.70 10.41
N ALA A 516 -12.75 29.80 9.76
CA ALA A 516 -11.80 30.91 9.97
C ALA A 516 -12.37 32.30 9.68
N ASN A 517 -13.37 32.40 8.79
CA ASN A 517 -14.06 33.65 8.44
C ASN A 517 -15.44 33.79 9.10
N GLY A 518 -15.66 33.10 10.22
CA GLY A 518 -16.87 33.25 11.05
C GLY A 518 -18.12 32.58 10.50
N TRP A 519 -17.98 31.57 9.63
CA TRP A 519 -19.12 30.81 9.12
C TRP A 519 -19.82 30.03 10.25
N GLY A 520 -21.02 30.45 10.62
CA GLY A 520 -21.81 29.86 11.71
C GLY A 520 -22.27 28.42 11.44
N GLY A 521 -22.38 28.03 10.17
CA GLY A 521 -22.78 26.68 9.76
C GLY A 521 -21.66 25.64 9.82
N VAL A 522 -20.44 26.01 10.24
CA VAL A 522 -19.29 25.08 10.27
C VAL A 522 -19.54 23.87 11.17
N GLY A 523 -20.22 24.03 12.30
CA GLY A 523 -20.51 22.93 13.23
C GLY A 523 -21.43 21.87 12.62
N ASP A 524 -22.49 22.31 11.95
CA ASP A 524 -23.40 21.42 11.24
C ASP A 524 -22.70 20.74 10.05
N TRP A 525 -21.87 21.48 9.30
CA TRP A 525 -21.07 20.93 8.22
C TRP A 525 -20.10 19.84 8.70
N VAL A 526 -19.38 20.06 9.81
CA VAL A 526 -18.50 19.05 10.43
C VAL A 526 -19.31 17.82 10.84
N ARG A 527 -20.49 18.00 11.47
CA ARG A 527 -21.37 16.89 11.83
C ARG A 527 -21.79 16.09 10.59
N THR A 528 -22.20 16.75 9.51
CA THR A 528 -22.52 16.10 8.23
C THR A 528 -21.34 15.31 7.67
N MET A 529 -20.11 15.84 7.77
CA MET A 529 -18.91 15.11 7.33
C MET A 529 -18.62 13.89 8.19
N ARG A 530 -18.84 13.93 9.50
CA ARG A 530 -18.69 12.76 10.40
C ARG A 530 -19.71 11.68 10.13
N GLU A 531 -20.96 12.07 9.89
CA GLU A 531 -22.09 11.17 9.73
C GLU A 531 -22.26 10.65 8.30
N ARG A 532 -21.53 11.20 7.32
CA ARG A 532 -21.65 10.78 5.91
C ARG A 532 -21.40 9.27 5.79
N PRO A 533 -22.34 8.49 5.23
CA PRO A 533 -22.14 7.08 4.98
C PRO A 533 -21.07 6.84 3.90
N GLU A 534 -20.22 5.86 4.15
CA GLU A 534 -19.24 5.37 3.19
C GLU A 534 -19.78 4.10 2.53
N PHE A 535 -19.71 4.04 1.21
CA PHE A 535 -20.18 2.88 0.43
C PHE A 535 -19.03 2.23 -0.33
N ASP A 536 -19.05 0.91 -0.43
CA ASP A 536 -18.16 0.18 -1.32
C ASP A 536 -18.61 0.25 -2.80
N ARG A 537 -17.88 -0.44 -3.68
CA ARG A 537 -18.18 -0.48 -5.12
C ARG A 537 -19.50 -1.17 -5.46
N SER A 538 -20.02 -2.00 -4.56
CA SER A 538 -21.33 -2.66 -4.67
C SER A 538 -22.47 -1.80 -4.13
N GLY A 539 -22.17 -0.65 -3.53
CA GLY A 539 -23.16 0.21 -2.88
C GLY A 539 -23.53 -0.24 -1.46
N GLU A 540 -22.79 -1.19 -0.87
CA GLU A 540 -22.97 -1.59 0.53
C GLU A 540 -22.30 -0.56 1.44
N GLN A 541 -22.99 -0.16 2.51
CA GLN A 541 -22.41 0.77 3.48
C GLN A 541 -21.33 0.05 4.30
N ILE A 542 -20.09 0.54 4.21
CA ILE A 542 -18.92 -0.03 4.88
C ILE A 542 -18.42 0.80 6.06
N GLY A 543 -18.98 2.00 6.26
CA GLY A 543 -18.59 2.87 7.35
C GLY A 543 -19.31 4.21 7.36
N VAL A 544 -18.81 5.12 8.19
CA VAL A 544 -19.20 6.53 8.24
C VAL A 544 -17.96 7.39 8.34
N GLY A 545 -18.03 8.58 7.77
CA GLY A 545 -16.96 9.58 7.76
C GLY A 545 -16.53 9.95 6.35
N ALA A 546 -16.67 11.22 6.01
CA ALA A 546 -16.24 11.76 4.74
C ALA A 546 -14.71 11.80 4.64
N LEU A 547 -14.19 11.24 3.55
CA LEU A 547 -12.84 11.51 3.06
C LEU A 547 -12.90 12.56 1.95
N SER A 548 -11.81 13.30 1.81
CA SER A 548 -11.58 14.11 0.62
C SER A 548 -11.36 13.21 -0.59
N ASP A 549 -11.84 13.63 -1.77
CA ASP A 549 -11.36 13.08 -3.03
C ASP A 549 -9.89 13.47 -3.26
N THR A 550 -9.24 12.83 -4.23
CA THR A 550 -7.88 13.20 -4.66
C THR A 550 -7.80 14.69 -5.01
N ILE A 551 -6.96 15.42 -4.26
CA ILE A 551 -6.63 16.82 -4.57
C ILE A 551 -5.82 16.85 -5.88
N ARG A 552 -6.33 17.60 -6.87
CA ARG A 552 -5.70 17.78 -8.18
C ARG A 552 -4.91 19.07 -8.23
N GLY A 553 -4.23 19.34 -9.34
CA GLY A 553 -3.62 20.64 -9.60
C GLY A 553 -4.64 21.76 -9.79
N TYR A 554 -4.21 22.89 -10.35
CA TYR A 554 -5.12 23.93 -10.77
C TYR A 554 -6.04 23.41 -11.87
N GLN A 555 -7.33 23.63 -11.68
CA GLN A 555 -8.36 23.45 -12.69
C GLN A 555 -9.03 24.82 -12.80
N GLY A 556 -9.37 25.23 -14.02
CA GLY A 556 -10.04 26.51 -14.28
C GLY A 556 -11.45 26.58 -13.69
N SER A 557 -12.40 27.18 -14.40
CA SER A 557 -13.80 27.20 -13.96
C SER A 557 -14.36 25.78 -13.83
N ALA A 558 -15.15 25.55 -12.77
CA ALA A 558 -15.74 24.24 -12.48
C ALA A 558 -16.54 23.71 -13.68
N GLN A 559 -16.14 22.55 -14.21
CA GLN A 559 -16.90 21.87 -15.25
C GLN A 559 -18.15 21.18 -14.64
N LEU A 560 -19.13 20.80 -15.47
CA LEU A 560 -20.40 20.19 -15.01
C LEU A 560 -20.19 18.96 -14.09
N GLY A 561 -19.13 18.19 -14.32
CA GLY A 561 -18.75 17.05 -13.46
C GLY A 561 -18.17 17.46 -12.10
N GLU A 562 -17.52 18.61 -11.98
CA GLU A 562 -17.00 19.13 -10.72
C GLU A 562 -18.11 19.71 -9.85
N ALA A 563 -19.11 20.37 -10.45
CA ALA A 563 -20.29 20.82 -9.70
C ALA A 563 -21.05 19.65 -9.06
N ARG A 564 -21.25 18.55 -9.81
CA ARG A 564 -21.84 17.31 -9.26
C ARG A 564 -21.00 16.72 -8.13
N ARG A 565 -19.67 16.69 -8.30
CA ARG A 565 -18.74 16.20 -7.28
C ARG A 565 -18.78 17.08 -6.03
N ALA A 566 -18.88 18.40 -6.20
CA ALA A 566 -18.95 19.34 -5.10
C ALA A 566 -20.21 19.12 -4.25
N LEU A 567 -21.37 18.95 -4.90
CA LEU A 567 -22.62 18.60 -4.21
C LEU A 567 -22.51 17.24 -3.52
N LYS A 568 -21.99 16.23 -4.22
CA LYS A 568 -21.80 14.89 -3.67
C LYS A 568 -20.89 14.89 -2.44
N ASN A 569 -19.83 15.70 -2.45
CA ASN A 569 -18.79 15.71 -1.43
C ASN A 569 -18.99 16.80 -0.37
N GLY A 570 -19.96 17.71 -0.57
CA GLY A 570 -20.23 18.84 0.31
C GLY A 570 -19.07 19.85 0.43
N VAL A 571 -18.13 19.83 -0.53
CA VAL A 571 -17.03 20.80 -0.68
C VAL A 571 -16.68 20.95 -2.16
N SER A 572 -16.35 22.16 -2.59
CA SER A 572 -15.84 22.43 -3.94
C SER A 572 -14.31 22.38 -3.98
N TYR A 573 -13.76 21.63 -4.93
CA TYR A 573 -12.32 21.43 -5.10
C TYR A 573 -11.69 22.40 -6.10
N ALA A 574 -12.48 22.96 -7.02
CA ALA A 574 -12.01 23.68 -8.19
C ALA A 574 -12.96 24.82 -8.59
N PRO A 575 -12.42 26.00 -8.97
CA PRO A 575 -11.05 26.43 -8.68
C PRO A 575 -10.82 26.55 -7.16
N PRO A 576 -9.56 26.58 -6.67
CA PRO A 576 -9.32 26.79 -5.24
C PRO A 576 -9.91 28.12 -4.75
N ALA A 577 -10.57 28.08 -3.60
CA ALA A 577 -11.14 29.26 -2.97
C ALA A 577 -10.04 30.21 -2.49
N LYS A 578 -10.31 31.52 -2.57
CA LYS A 578 -9.36 32.55 -2.12
C LYS A 578 -9.36 32.72 -0.59
N ALA A 579 -10.47 32.42 0.07
CA ALA A 579 -10.65 32.57 1.51
C ALA A 579 -11.63 31.52 2.05
N ALA A 580 -11.67 31.37 3.37
CA ALA A 580 -12.66 30.53 4.04
C ALA A 580 -14.07 31.11 3.87
N PRO A 581 -15.12 30.26 3.93
CA PRO A 581 -16.51 30.71 3.83
C PRO A 581 -16.91 31.79 4.83
N THR A 582 -17.75 32.71 4.39
CA THR A 582 -18.45 33.71 5.23
C THR A 582 -19.94 33.38 5.38
N ASN A 583 -20.62 33.98 6.37
CA ASN A 583 -22.09 33.84 6.50
C ASN A 583 -22.87 34.39 5.30
N VAL A 584 -22.32 35.42 4.62
CA VAL A 584 -22.94 36.02 3.43
C VAL A 584 -22.88 35.09 2.22
N GLU A 585 -21.80 34.33 2.08
CA GLU A 585 -21.70 33.32 1.03
C GLU A 585 -22.57 32.11 1.37
N ALA A 586 -22.59 31.70 2.63
CA ALA A 586 -23.35 30.56 3.11
C ALA A 586 -24.87 30.75 3.06
N SER A 587 -25.36 31.99 3.04
CA SER A 587 -26.80 32.28 2.90
C SER A 587 -27.32 32.14 1.47
N ARG A 588 -26.43 31.95 0.48
CA ARG A 588 -26.83 31.77 -0.91
C ARG A 588 -27.42 30.38 -1.13
N GLU A 589 -28.48 30.31 -1.93
CA GLU A 589 -29.09 29.04 -2.30
C GLU A 589 -28.08 28.15 -3.04
N GLY A 590 -28.02 26.86 -2.68
CA GLY A 590 -27.10 25.90 -3.28
C GLY A 590 -25.63 26.10 -2.90
N PHE A 591 -25.34 26.85 -1.83
CA PHE A 591 -23.98 27.06 -1.34
C PHE A 591 -23.25 25.74 -1.03
N VAL A 592 -22.02 25.62 -1.54
CA VAL A 592 -21.08 24.56 -1.20
C VAL A 592 -19.72 25.21 -0.90
N PRO A 593 -19.11 24.96 0.28
CA PRO A 593 -17.86 25.62 0.65
C PRO A 593 -16.71 25.19 -0.26
N GLY A 594 -15.95 26.16 -0.79
CA GLY A 594 -14.77 25.90 -1.61
C GLY A 594 -13.51 25.71 -0.75
N LEU A 595 -12.64 24.78 -1.16
CA LEU A 595 -11.38 24.52 -0.49
C LEU A 595 -10.31 25.55 -0.88
N THR A 596 -9.72 26.21 0.12
CA THR A 596 -8.53 27.05 -0.07
C THR A 596 -7.28 26.20 -0.28
N ASN A 597 -6.20 26.77 -0.81
CA ASN A 597 -4.93 26.05 -0.92
C ASN A 597 -4.40 25.57 0.44
N ARG A 598 -4.63 26.31 1.54
CA ARG A 598 -4.24 25.85 2.89
C ARG A 598 -5.03 24.61 3.32
N MET A 599 -6.33 24.57 3.05
CA MET A 599 -7.17 23.40 3.32
C MET A 599 -6.74 22.20 2.46
N ARG A 600 -6.48 22.43 1.16
CA ARG A 600 -5.98 21.41 0.23
C ARG A 600 -4.65 20.83 0.69
N ALA A 601 -3.73 21.67 1.14
CA ALA A 601 -2.43 21.25 1.68
C ALA A 601 -2.58 20.40 2.94
N ARG A 602 -3.48 20.77 3.86
CA ARG A 602 -3.74 19.96 5.07
C ARG A 602 -4.41 18.62 4.75
N LEU A 603 -5.30 18.57 3.76
CA LEU A 603 -5.86 17.30 3.26
C LEU A 603 -4.84 16.42 2.54
N GLN A 604 -3.72 17.00 2.09
CA GLN A 604 -2.54 16.31 1.58
C GLN A 604 -1.51 16.02 2.66
N ASP A 605 -1.83 16.29 3.94
CA ASP A 605 -0.99 16.06 5.11
C ASP A 605 0.28 16.93 5.20
N PHE A 606 0.31 18.07 4.50
CA PHE A 606 1.34 19.08 4.76
C PHE A 606 1.07 19.79 6.09
N PRO A 607 2.12 20.04 6.90
CA PRO A 607 1.96 20.79 8.13
C PRO A 607 1.57 22.25 7.83
N ASP A 608 0.96 22.90 8.80
CA ASP A 608 0.37 24.24 8.61
C ASP A 608 1.41 25.35 8.44
N ASP A 609 2.60 25.12 8.98
CA ASP A 609 3.78 25.97 8.83
C ASP A 609 4.54 25.71 7.53
N TRP A 610 4.13 24.73 6.71
CA TRP A 610 4.67 24.57 5.36
C TRP A 610 4.16 25.69 4.45
N GLU A 611 5.05 26.61 4.10
CA GLU A 611 4.77 27.81 3.30
C GLU A 611 4.99 27.54 1.81
N PHE A 612 3.94 27.72 1.00
CA PHE A 612 4.03 27.56 -0.45
C PHE A 612 4.32 28.90 -1.13
N VAL A 613 5.26 28.90 -2.07
CA VAL A 613 5.65 30.07 -2.86
C VAL A 613 4.97 29.98 -4.23
N GLY A 614 4.40 31.08 -4.72
CA GLY A 614 3.78 31.18 -6.04
C GLY A 614 2.36 31.75 -6.02
N GLY A 615 1.76 31.90 -7.22
CA GLY A 615 0.37 32.32 -7.36
C GLY A 615 -0.63 31.21 -7.02
N LEU A 616 -1.93 31.55 -6.94
CA LEU A 616 -3.01 30.62 -6.58
C LEU A 616 -2.98 29.30 -7.38
N GLY A 617 -2.74 29.40 -8.70
CA GLY A 617 -2.65 28.23 -9.59
C GLY A 617 -1.40 27.39 -9.35
N SER A 618 -0.21 28.02 -9.36
CA SER A 618 1.05 27.32 -9.11
C SER A 618 1.07 26.59 -7.75
N VAL A 619 0.55 27.21 -6.70
CA VAL A 619 0.43 26.56 -5.37
C VAL A 619 -0.56 25.39 -5.42
N ALA A 620 -1.65 25.51 -6.17
CA ALA A 620 -2.60 24.41 -6.35
C ALA A 620 -1.98 23.23 -7.09
N ASP A 621 -1.15 23.48 -8.11
CA ASP A 621 -0.38 22.45 -8.84
C ASP A 621 0.63 21.75 -7.94
N GLN A 622 1.41 22.53 -7.18
CA GLN A 622 2.35 22.05 -6.18
C GLN A 622 1.69 21.08 -5.18
N ILE A 623 0.53 21.46 -4.61
CA ILE A 623 -0.19 20.63 -3.64
C ILE A 623 -0.80 19.38 -4.29
N GLY A 624 -1.40 19.52 -5.47
CA GLY A 624 -2.06 18.41 -6.17
C GLY A 624 -1.09 17.32 -6.61
N ASN A 625 0.07 17.73 -7.11
CA ASN A 625 1.11 16.82 -7.62
C ASN A 625 1.93 16.16 -6.51
N ALA A 626 1.96 16.72 -5.30
CA ALA A 626 2.74 16.18 -4.20
C ALA A 626 2.28 14.78 -3.74
N VAL A 627 3.26 13.97 -3.31
CA VAL A 627 3.04 12.79 -2.47
C VAL A 627 2.71 13.26 -1.06
N ALA A 628 1.74 12.64 -0.39
CA ALA A 628 1.40 13.00 0.99
C ALA A 628 2.56 12.68 1.95
N PRO A 629 2.99 13.60 2.84
CA PRO A 629 4.09 13.38 3.78
C PRO A 629 3.95 12.11 4.64
N ALA A 630 2.77 11.80 5.19
CA ALA A 630 2.54 10.54 5.91
C ALA A 630 2.88 9.29 5.09
N VAL A 631 2.57 9.29 3.79
CA VAL A 631 2.91 8.18 2.90
C VAL A 631 4.42 8.12 2.66
N GLY A 632 5.05 9.27 2.41
CA GLY A 632 6.51 9.37 2.30
C GLY A 632 7.23 8.84 3.54
N ARG A 633 6.71 9.17 4.73
CA ARG A 633 7.22 8.69 6.01
C ARG A 633 7.05 7.18 6.19
N ALA A 634 5.86 6.65 5.94
CA ALA A 634 5.60 5.21 6.05
C ALA A 634 6.51 4.40 5.11
N MET A 635 6.69 4.88 3.87
CA MET A 635 7.61 4.27 2.92
C MET A 635 9.07 4.42 3.36
N GLY A 636 9.47 5.60 3.84
CA GLY A 636 10.80 5.86 4.38
C GLY A 636 11.13 4.88 5.51
N LEU A 637 10.23 4.68 6.46
CA LEU A 637 10.43 3.73 7.55
C LEU A 637 10.60 2.29 7.04
N ALA A 638 9.78 1.86 6.08
CA ALA A 638 9.92 0.53 5.46
C ALA A 638 11.27 0.36 4.75
N LEU A 639 11.71 1.39 4.03
CA LEU A 639 12.98 1.40 3.32
C LEU A 639 14.16 1.43 4.30
N LEU A 640 14.07 2.20 5.37
CA LEU A 640 15.08 2.27 6.41
C LEU A 640 15.22 0.94 7.15
N ALA A 641 14.10 0.30 7.50
CA ALA A 641 14.09 -1.06 8.05
C ALA A 641 14.79 -2.06 7.12
N ALA A 642 14.52 -1.99 5.81
CA ALA A 642 15.16 -2.87 4.85
C ALA A 642 16.66 -2.58 4.68
N LEU A 643 17.07 -1.31 4.69
CA LEU A 643 18.47 -0.88 4.51
C LEU A 643 19.34 -1.11 5.76
N LYS A 644 18.72 -1.14 6.95
CA LYS A 644 19.41 -1.26 8.24
C LYS A 644 19.10 -2.57 8.99
N GLU A 645 18.26 -3.40 8.41
CA GLU A 645 17.80 -4.66 9.02
C GLU A 645 17.05 -4.47 10.34
N TRP A 646 16.34 -3.35 10.50
CA TRP A 646 15.66 -3.00 11.74
C TRP A 646 14.23 -3.55 11.86
N GLU A 647 13.84 -3.91 13.08
CA GLU A 647 12.44 -4.11 13.44
C GLU A 647 11.76 -2.77 13.80
N ILE A 648 10.55 -2.56 13.26
CA ILE A 648 9.77 -1.33 13.46
C ILE A 648 8.46 -1.64 14.19
N ASP A 649 8.21 -0.92 15.30
CA ASP A 649 6.88 -0.81 15.89
C ASP A 649 6.05 0.25 15.16
N TRP A 650 5.35 -0.22 14.12
CA TRP A 650 4.55 0.64 13.26
C TRP A 650 3.45 1.41 13.99
N GLY A 651 2.85 0.81 15.03
CA GLY A 651 1.75 1.43 15.77
C GLY A 651 2.21 2.67 16.54
N SER A 652 3.36 2.58 17.20
CA SER A 652 3.95 3.70 17.94
C SER A 652 4.48 4.79 16.99
N MET A 653 5.15 4.39 15.90
CA MET A 653 5.72 5.33 14.93
C MET A 653 4.69 6.16 14.18
N MET A 654 3.57 5.56 13.78
CA MET A 654 2.52 6.28 13.05
C MET A 654 1.62 7.11 13.98
N ARG A 655 1.37 6.70 15.23
CA ARG A 655 0.49 7.42 16.18
C ARG A 655 1.12 8.65 16.84
N ALA A 656 2.44 8.68 17.06
CA ALA A 656 3.13 9.79 17.74
C ALA A 656 2.99 11.17 17.05
N HIS A 657 2.46 11.21 15.82
CA HIS A 657 2.31 12.44 15.03
C HIS A 657 0.87 13.01 15.03
N ILE A 658 -0.09 12.34 15.68
CA ILE A 658 -1.53 12.68 15.58
C ILE A 658 -1.97 13.66 16.70
N GLY A 659 -1.06 14.07 17.59
CA GLY A 659 -1.34 15.03 18.67
C GLY A 659 -1.57 16.46 18.16
N HIS A 660 -2.72 17.04 18.48
CA HIS A 660 -3.14 18.40 18.13
C HIS A 660 -2.16 19.51 18.55
N ARG A 661 -2.04 20.53 17.67
CA ARG A 661 -1.61 21.92 17.94
C ARG A 661 -0.42 22.08 18.90
N ARG A 662 0.78 21.76 18.43
CA ARG A 662 2.03 22.45 18.83
C ARG A 662 3.14 21.95 17.90
N ARG A 663 4.03 22.87 17.51
CA ARG A 663 5.27 22.59 16.76
C ARG A 663 5.84 21.23 17.18
N ILE A 664 5.73 20.23 16.32
CA ILE A 664 6.65 19.10 16.40
C ILE A 664 7.83 19.54 15.54
N GLN A 665 8.81 20.17 16.18
CA GLN A 665 10.16 20.20 15.64
C GLN A 665 10.57 18.73 15.59
N VAL A 666 10.36 18.06 14.46
CA VAL A 666 10.76 16.65 14.28
C VAL A 666 12.28 16.67 14.18
N MET A 667 12.96 16.63 15.31
CA MET A 667 14.35 16.22 15.33
C MET A 667 14.37 14.77 14.85
N PRO A 668 15.03 14.45 13.72
CA PRO A 668 15.18 13.07 13.33
C PRO A 668 15.99 12.36 14.43
N PRO A 669 15.58 11.17 14.86
CA PRO A 669 16.19 10.51 16.00
C PRO A 669 17.70 10.38 15.83
N ARG A 670 18.45 10.51 16.94
CA ARG A 670 19.88 10.19 16.95
C ARG A 670 20.02 8.67 16.78
N ILE A 671 20.74 8.24 15.76
CA ILE A 671 20.94 6.81 15.42
C ILE A 671 22.23 6.32 16.11
N ASP A 672 22.46 6.73 17.36
CA ASP A 672 23.80 6.64 17.97
C ASP A 672 23.88 5.73 19.21
N ASP A 673 22.84 4.97 19.56
CA ASP A 673 22.93 3.96 20.62
C ASP A 673 22.85 2.55 20.06
N VAL A 674 23.77 1.71 20.53
CA VAL A 674 24.10 0.34 20.12
C VAL A 674 22.93 -0.66 20.37
N GLY A 675 21.74 -0.41 19.81
CA GLY A 675 20.50 -1.12 20.15
C GLY A 675 19.72 -1.66 18.95
N ASP A 676 19.37 -2.95 19.01
CA ASP A 676 18.61 -3.75 18.04
C ASP A 676 17.11 -3.35 17.84
N SER A 677 16.72 -2.08 18.03
CA SER A 677 15.32 -1.66 17.76
C SER A 677 15.17 -0.15 17.64
N PHE A 678 14.39 0.31 16.66
CA PHE A 678 14.01 1.73 16.52
C PHE A 678 12.79 2.05 17.40
N ARG A 679 12.97 2.87 18.43
CA ARG A 679 11.88 3.46 19.24
C ARG A 679 12.03 4.98 19.25
N LEU A 680 10.91 5.68 19.05
CA LEU A 680 10.85 7.13 19.29
C LEU A 680 10.78 7.34 20.80
N ASP A 681 11.85 7.86 21.40
CA ASP A 681 11.79 8.33 22.78
C ASP A 681 10.85 9.54 22.84
N SER A 682 9.93 9.51 23.79
CA SER A 682 9.07 10.64 24.13
C SER A 682 9.96 11.80 24.57
N ILE A 683 10.01 12.89 23.81
CA ILE A 683 10.69 14.11 24.24
C ILE A 683 10.01 14.58 25.54
N GLY A 684 10.76 14.52 26.62
CA GLY A 684 10.36 15.00 27.93
C GLY A 684 10.01 16.48 27.86
N ALA A 685 8.88 16.82 28.48
CA ALA A 685 8.60 18.19 28.87
C ALA A 685 9.63 18.62 29.92
N THR A 686 10.73 19.25 29.49
CA THR A 686 11.63 19.96 30.41
C THR A 686 12.05 21.29 29.81
N GLY A 687 11.56 22.37 30.44
CA GLY A 687 12.36 23.56 30.74
C GLY A 687 12.31 24.74 29.75
N ILE A 688 11.47 25.71 30.13
CA ILE A 688 11.44 27.14 29.75
C ILE A 688 10.71 27.50 28.47
#